data_AF-A0A3P1YZC8-F1
#
_entry.id   AF-A0A3P1YZC8-F1
#
_cell.length_a   1.000
_cell.length_b   1.000
_cell.length_c   1.000
_cell.angle_alpha   90.00
_cell.angle_beta   90.00
_cell.angle_gamma   90.00
#
_symmetry.space_group_name_H-M   'P 1'
#
loop_
_entity.id
_entity.type
_entity.pdbx_description
1 polymer ?
#
loop_
_entity_poly.entity_id
_entity_poly.type
_entity_poly.pdbx_seq_one_letter_code
_entity_poly.pdbx_strand_id
1 'polypeptide(L)'
;MSFFSRKSNARWLLSSFFLLFSVLAGGCLAGCTDLTDIEARLTQLEESVSNLEKAEEALRKAYADGKIIKSVTPFAATAEEESGFVVTFSDNSSLTLHNGAKGEKGDKGNQGEKGEQGEKGEKGEKGEQGLQGEHGTNGKDGTTPFIKIDGNGYWVVSYDSGLTWTRLMNDAGAYLTAKGEKGEKGEKGEKGDKGEKGEQGNKGEKGEKGEQGLQGEHGTNGIGMKVIVDAEGHYAFVTYDMGKPDTIIDTIKTPYPAQPEHLIQHISEDETTHSITLTLSNGRSFQFDKFAITPTSVVLLETSPLVVGMKSKVTVEFRVNPSNATFNHDTASPECQIYLDKVGATRAPGYINPPHNYRLEAVETVSDEQGVQQEGQYRATIADLGLSLPYRERAALVLNVKDGHGNAVQISSQAFEIKRAGDELVEFFFTQKNNPTLLKDEKAHIADGEISLSIPYLKDFSKLIASFQTNARVFVGETEQVSGVTANDFSKPVVYRIVDAQNNEKTYTVKISDTGLPVVRITTPSLITSKENWTAGCTLTIEDEKGVTNYGAIEMRGRGNSTWTYPKKPYALRLSQRSEVLGMPKHKRWVLLANWKDRTLLRNDICFAIARKTDLKWTPSGQFVEVVMNRQHIGNYYLCEQIRIDKNRVNIPEMTATDEDETSISGGYLLEFDTNFDEKNKFKTIKRDLPCNIKSPDDDVITPKQTEYIKNYVNTFETLLYKNNGLSSKEYLDYFDLDAAIDYWLINEVSGSSESYWPKSVYAHKDRGGKLTMGPVWDFDWGTFLPSNSHSWVATQGMWQKRLLSSHSVLLRIKERWQKWKPAFKEIPAYIEAQREKLRASNAKNIEIWPIYTRDNGDEVLDYDKAVDRMIEAYLEKIEWLDREFTKIK
;
A
#
# COMPACT_ATOMS: atom_id res chain seq x y z
N MET A 1 4.61 -51.12 4.89
CA MET A 1 5.05 -50.24 3.79
C MET A 1 4.13 -49.03 3.78
N SER A 2 4.24 -47.99 4.63
CA SER A 2 5.37 -47.42 5.40
C SER A 2 6.53 -46.96 4.51
N PHE A 3 7.11 -45.75 4.67
CA PHE A 3 7.17 -44.88 5.86
C PHE A 3 7.23 -43.36 5.49
N PHE A 4 6.77 -42.47 6.40
CA PHE A 4 6.97 -41.00 6.40
C PHE A 4 6.33 -40.18 5.24
N SER A 5 5.92 -38.91 5.39
CA SER A 5 5.78 -38.03 6.59
C SER A 5 4.67 -36.98 6.38
N ARG A 6 3.75 -36.82 7.35
CA ARG A 6 3.00 -35.57 7.62
C ARG A 6 2.67 -35.45 9.12
N LYS A 7 3.54 -34.80 9.90
CA LYS A 7 3.28 -34.33 11.28
C LYS A 7 3.76 -32.88 11.43
N SER A 8 2.87 -31.91 11.24
CA SER A 8 3.15 -30.48 11.51
C SER A 8 1.93 -29.55 11.62
N ASN A 9 0.72 -29.97 11.18
CA ASN A 9 -0.47 -29.11 11.18
C ASN A 9 -1.11 -28.87 12.57
N ALA A 10 -0.40 -29.13 13.67
CA ALA A 10 -0.91 -29.06 15.05
C ALA A 10 -0.45 -27.82 15.83
N ARG A 11 -0.14 -26.70 15.14
CA ARG A 11 0.30 -25.45 15.79
C ARG A 11 -0.39 -24.15 15.34
N TRP A 12 -1.21 -24.17 14.29
CA TRP A 12 -1.94 -22.98 13.84
C TRP A 12 -3.31 -22.75 14.51
N LEU A 13 -3.90 -23.79 15.12
CA LEU A 13 -5.14 -23.66 15.90
C LEU A 13 -4.94 -22.95 17.26
N LEU A 14 -3.73 -22.91 17.80
CA LEU A 14 -3.42 -22.29 19.10
C LEU A 14 -3.21 -20.76 19.02
N SER A 15 -2.91 -20.22 17.85
CA SER A 15 -2.64 -18.79 17.68
C SER A 15 -3.91 -17.95 17.61
N SER A 16 -4.95 -18.43 16.90
CA SER A 16 -6.22 -17.71 16.73
C SER A 16 -7.04 -17.66 18.01
N PHE A 17 -6.94 -18.68 18.87
CA PHE A 17 -7.62 -18.71 20.18
C PHE A 17 -7.12 -17.62 21.13
N PHE A 18 -5.81 -17.32 21.13
CA PHE A 18 -5.21 -16.42 22.13
C PHE A 18 -5.66 -14.97 21.99
N LEU A 19 -5.91 -14.50 20.76
CA LEU A 19 -6.38 -13.13 20.53
C LEU A 19 -7.87 -12.97 20.90
N LEU A 20 -8.70 -13.99 20.65
CA LEU A 20 -10.10 -14.00 21.06
C LEU A 20 -10.23 -13.97 22.60
N PHE A 21 -9.38 -14.73 23.29
CA PHE A 21 -9.30 -14.75 24.76
C PHE A 21 -9.01 -13.37 25.34
N SER A 22 -8.09 -12.61 24.73
CA SER A 22 -7.74 -11.25 25.19
C SER A 22 -8.85 -10.21 25.01
N VAL A 23 -9.79 -10.41 24.08
CA VAL A 23 -10.93 -9.49 23.87
C VAL A 23 -12.09 -9.81 24.82
N LEU A 24 -12.36 -11.09 25.10
CA LEU A 24 -13.40 -11.48 26.06
C LEU A 24 -12.99 -11.22 27.52
N ALA A 25 -11.74 -11.51 27.89
CA ALA A 25 -11.26 -11.30 29.27
C ALA A 25 -11.29 -9.83 29.72
N GLY A 26 -11.22 -8.87 28.80
CA GLY A 26 -11.24 -7.44 29.10
C GLY A 26 -12.55 -6.93 29.70
N GLY A 27 -13.67 -7.64 29.50
CA GLY A 27 -14.97 -7.28 30.09
C GLY A 27 -15.25 -7.93 31.45
N CYS A 28 -14.68 -9.10 31.73
CA CYS A 28 -15.10 -9.93 32.88
C CYS A 28 -14.39 -9.62 34.20
N LEU A 29 -13.24 -8.95 34.18
CA LEU A 29 -12.42 -8.70 35.40
C LEU A 29 -12.77 -7.38 36.13
N ALA A 30 -13.68 -6.57 35.60
CA ALA A 30 -14.07 -5.29 36.19
C ALA A 30 -15.21 -5.44 37.23
N GLY A 31 -14.96 -6.18 38.33
CA GLY A 31 -15.90 -6.25 39.44
C GLY A 31 -15.73 -7.36 40.48
N CYS A 32 -14.93 -8.40 40.21
CA CYS A 32 -14.84 -9.57 41.08
C CYS A 32 -14.29 -9.24 42.48
N THR A 33 -15.01 -9.67 43.53
CA THR A 33 -14.70 -9.38 44.94
C THR A 33 -13.96 -10.53 45.65
N ASP A 34 -14.10 -11.77 45.18
CA ASP A 34 -13.35 -12.93 45.66
C ASP A 34 -13.08 -13.98 44.56
N LEU A 35 -12.46 -15.11 44.93
CA LEU A 35 -12.09 -16.19 44.01
C LEU A 35 -13.29 -16.99 43.51
N THR A 36 -14.34 -17.12 44.31
CA THR A 36 -15.54 -17.92 44.02
C THR A 36 -16.40 -17.27 42.94
N ASP A 37 -16.48 -15.94 42.91
CA ASP A 37 -17.10 -15.19 41.81
C ASP A 37 -16.33 -15.39 40.49
N ILE A 38 -15.00 -15.50 40.53
CA ILE A 38 -14.17 -15.80 39.35
C ILE A 38 -14.41 -17.23 38.85
N GLU A 39 -14.46 -18.24 39.73
CA GLU A 39 -14.72 -19.64 39.36
C GLU A 39 -16.14 -19.83 38.78
N ALA A 40 -17.15 -19.14 39.34
CA ALA A 40 -18.51 -19.14 38.80
C ALA A 40 -18.57 -18.52 37.40
N ARG A 41 -17.95 -17.35 37.19
CA ARG A 41 -17.90 -16.67 35.87
C ARG A 41 -17.10 -17.46 34.84
N LEU A 42 -16.03 -18.14 35.25
CA LEU A 42 -15.25 -19.02 34.38
C LEU A 42 -16.11 -20.19 33.88
N THR A 43 -16.84 -20.85 34.80
CA THR A 43 -17.78 -21.93 34.46
C THR A 43 -18.86 -21.47 33.46
N GLN A 44 -19.44 -20.28 33.68
CA GLN A 44 -20.45 -19.70 32.80
C GLN A 44 -19.89 -19.31 31.41
N LEU A 45 -18.61 -18.94 31.34
CA LEU A 45 -17.90 -18.68 30.08
C LEU A 45 -17.62 -19.98 29.33
N GLU A 46 -17.17 -21.04 30.01
CA GLU A 46 -16.93 -22.37 29.43
C GLU A 46 -18.22 -23.00 28.87
N GLU A 47 -19.35 -22.85 29.57
CA GLU A 47 -20.67 -23.28 29.09
C GLU A 47 -21.11 -22.47 27.85
N SER A 48 -20.87 -21.15 27.85
CA SER A 48 -21.16 -20.28 26.70
C SER A 48 -20.33 -20.67 25.46
N VAL A 49 -19.04 -20.96 25.62
CA VAL A 49 -18.16 -21.45 24.55
C VAL A 49 -18.65 -22.82 24.04
N SER A 50 -18.97 -23.75 24.94
CA SER A 50 -19.50 -25.07 24.58
C SER A 50 -20.80 -24.98 23.76
N ASN A 51 -21.64 -23.99 24.03
CA ASN A 51 -22.87 -23.76 23.27
C ASN A 51 -22.63 -23.12 21.90
N LEU A 52 -21.62 -22.23 21.78
CA LEU A 52 -21.17 -21.70 20.48
C LEU A 52 -20.53 -22.77 19.60
N GLU A 53 -19.73 -23.67 20.15
CA GLU A 53 -19.13 -24.80 19.40
C GLU A 53 -20.21 -25.74 18.84
N LYS A 54 -21.26 -26.05 19.63
CA LYS A 54 -22.43 -26.83 19.19
C LYS A 54 -23.20 -26.12 18.08
N ALA A 55 -23.37 -24.80 18.18
CA ALA A 55 -24.01 -23.98 17.16
C ALA A 55 -23.21 -23.95 15.84
N GLU A 56 -21.88 -23.81 15.93
CA GLU A 56 -21.01 -23.83 14.76
C GLU A 56 -21.05 -25.20 14.07
N GLU A 57 -20.97 -26.31 14.81
CA GLU A 57 -21.05 -27.66 14.23
C GLU A 57 -22.43 -27.94 13.61
N ALA A 58 -23.52 -27.47 14.22
CA ALA A 58 -24.86 -27.57 13.63
C ALA A 58 -24.99 -26.78 12.31
N LEU A 59 -24.40 -25.57 12.23
CA LEU A 59 -24.36 -24.77 11.01
C LEU A 59 -23.43 -25.37 9.94
N ARG A 60 -22.24 -25.86 10.32
CA ARG A 60 -21.31 -26.58 9.45
C ARG A 60 -21.96 -27.81 8.84
N LYS A 61 -22.68 -28.59 9.65
CA LYS A 61 -23.42 -29.76 9.20
C LYS A 61 -24.57 -29.38 8.25
N ALA A 62 -25.36 -28.36 8.58
CA ALA A 62 -26.41 -27.88 7.68
C ALA A 62 -25.84 -27.44 6.31
N TYR A 63 -24.70 -26.74 6.31
CA TYR A 63 -23.99 -26.37 5.09
C TYR A 63 -23.44 -27.58 4.31
N ALA A 64 -22.88 -28.58 5.00
CA ALA A 64 -22.40 -29.82 4.39
C ALA A 64 -23.54 -30.68 3.80
N ASP A 65 -24.72 -30.66 4.44
CA ASP A 65 -25.98 -31.23 3.93
C ASP A 65 -26.58 -30.40 2.78
N GLY A 66 -25.89 -29.35 2.31
CA GLY A 66 -26.28 -28.51 1.16
C GLY A 66 -27.36 -27.46 1.47
N LYS A 67 -27.66 -27.20 2.74
CA LYS A 67 -28.70 -26.25 3.15
C LYS A 67 -28.16 -24.82 3.13
N ILE A 68 -28.88 -23.92 2.45
CA ILE A 68 -28.57 -22.49 2.36
C ILE A 68 -29.42 -21.75 3.40
N ILE A 69 -28.87 -20.78 4.10
CA ILE A 69 -29.65 -19.93 5.02
C ILE A 69 -30.60 -19.04 4.21
N LYS A 70 -31.90 -19.14 4.52
CA LYS A 70 -33.01 -18.43 3.86
C LYS A 70 -33.43 -17.18 4.64
N SER A 71 -33.38 -17.24 5.97
CA SER A 71 -33.60 -16.08 6.85
C SER A 71 -32.94 -16.30 8.21
N VAL A 72 -32.59 -15.22 8.90
CA VAL A 72 -32.20 -15.25 10.32
C VAL A 72 -33.09 -14.26 11.07
N THR A 73 -33.95 -14.79 11.95
CA THR A 73 -34.97 -14.01 12.66
C THR A 73 -34.56 -13.88 14.14
N PRO A 74 -34.23 -12.67 14.65
CA PRO A 74 -33.97 -12.49 16.07
C PRO A 74 -35.25 -12.65 16.89
N PHE A 75 -35.14 -13.20 18.10
CA PHE A 75 -36.20 -13.23 19.10
C PHE A 75 -35.70 -12.69 20.44
N ALA A 76 -36.55 -11.91 21.11
CA ALA A 76 -36.25 -11.33 22.41
C ALA A 76 -36.45 -12.36 23.52
N ALA A 77 -35.72 -12.20 24.63
CA ALA A 77 -35.90 -13.03 25.82
C ALA A 77 -37.31 -12.83 26.39
N THR A 78 -37.96 -13.92 26.78
CA THR A 78 -39.17 -13.89 27.60
C THR A 78 -38.78 -13.96 29.08
N ALA A 79 -39.72 -14.19 29.99
CA ALA A 79 -39.38 -14.50 31.38
C ALA A 79 -38.82 -15.93 31.56
N GLU A 80 -38.87 -16.76 30.50
CA GLU A 80 -38.69 -18.21 30.57
C GLU A 80 -37.71 -18.76 29.50
N GLU A 81 -37.28 -17.95 28.51
CA GLU A 81 -36.30 -18.33 27.47
C GLU A 81 -35.27 -17.22 27.18
N GLU A 82 -34.01 -17.60 26.93
CA GLU A 82 -32.92 -16.70 26.52
C GLU A 82 -33.12 -16.15 25.11
N SER A 83 -32.85 -14.85 24.91
CA SER A 83 -32.90 -14.18 23.59
C SER A 83 -31.96 -14.82 22.58
N GLY A 84 -32.32 -14.83 21.31
CA GLY A 84 -31.52 -15.53 20.29
C GLY A 84 -31.91 -15.23 18.86
N PHE A 85 -31.58 -16.17 17.97
CA PHE A 85 -31.87 -16.15 16.54
C PHE A 85 -32.42 -17.49 16.07
N VAL A 86 -33.48 -17.48 15.26
CA VAL A 86 -33.93 -18.65 14.49
C VAL A 86 -33.37 -18.53 13.08
N VAL A 87 -32.45 -19.43 12.75
CA VAL A 87 -31.88 -19.58 11.40
C VAL A 87 -32.79 -20.54 10.63
N THR A 88 -33.48 -20.05 9.60
CA THR A 88 -34.31 -20.87 8.71
C THR A 88 -33.54 -21.15 7.42
N PHE A 89 -33.57 -22.40 6.95
CA PHE A 89 -32.85 -22.85 5.77
C PHE A 89 -33.73 -22.94 4.52
N SER A 90 -33.11 -23.20 3.37
CA SER A 90 -33.73 -23.28 2.04
C SER A 90 -34.75 -24.41 1.89
N ASP A 91 -34.67 -25.45 2.72
CA ASP A 91 -35.67 -26.54 2.83
C ASP A 91 -36.81 -26.23 3.83
N ASN A 92 -36.81 -25.03 4.42
CA ASN A 92 -37.66 -24.59 5.54
C ASN A 92 -37.45 -25.34 6.87
N SER A 93 -36.39 -26.14 7.02
CA SER A 93 -35.93 -26.53 8.36
C SER A 93 -35.31 -25.33 9.10
N SER A 94 -35.22 -25.40 10.42
CA SER A 94 -34.66 -24.30 11.23
C SER A 94 -33.74 -24.78 12.36
N LEU A 95 -32.88 -23.87 12.82
CA LEU A 95 -31.97 -24.03 13.95
C LEU A 95 -32.11 -22.80 14.85
N THR A 96 -32.43 -23.00 16.12
CA THR A 96 -32.50 -21.94 17.14
C THR A 96 -31.15 -21.81 17.82
N LEU A 97 -30.64 -20.58 17.91
CA LEU A 97 -29.38 -20.21 18.57
C LEU A 97 -29.71 -19.23 19.70
N HIS A 98 -29.35 -19.56 20.94
CA HIS A 98 -29.54 -18.67 22.10
C HIS A 98 -28.26 -17.86 22.39
N ASN A 99 -28.42 -16.60 22.78
CA ASN A 99 -27.36 -15.79 23.35
C ASN A 99 -27.32 -16.06 24.86
N GLY A 100 -26.16 -16.47 25.39
CA GLY A 100 -26.00 -16.76 26.82
C GLY A 100 -26.36 -15.59 27.73
N ALA A 101 -26.80 -15.93 28.94
CA ALA A 101 -27.40 -15.04 29.93
C ALA A 101 -26.75 -13.65 30.05
N LYS A 102 -27.59 -12.63 30.08
CA LYS A 102 -27.20 -11.23 30.23
C LYS A 102 -26.50 -11.02 31.58
N GLY A 103 -25.21 -10.68 31.54
CA GLY A 103 -24.40 -10.39 32.72
C GLY A 103 -25.02 -9.34 33.65
N GLU A 104 -24.80 -9.52 34.95
CA GLU A 104 -25.42 -8.71 35.99
C GLU A 104 -25.04 -7.23 35.92
N LYS A 105 -25.97 -6.38 36.36
CA LYS A 105 -25.80 -4.93 36.38
C LYS A 105 -24.91 -4.54 37.56
N GLY A 106 -23.68 -4.11 37.26
CA GLY A 106 -22.71 -3.67 38.27
C GLY A 106 -23.26 -2.69 39.30
N ASP A 107 -22.86 -2.88 40.55
CA ASP A 107 -23.43 -2.21 41.71
C ASP A 107 -23.22 -0.69 41.74
N LYS A 108 -24.18 -0.01 42.36
CA LYS A 108 -24.15 1.44 42.54
C LYS A 108 -23.27 1.79 43.74
N GLY A 109 -22.17 2.49 43.50
CA GLY A 109 -21.21 2.89 44.55
C GLY A 109 -21.87 3.54 45.77
N ASN A 110 -21.50 3.06 46.96
CA ASN A 110 -22.13 3.43 48.23
C ASN A 110 -21.91 4.89 48.60
N GLN A 111 -22.96 5.54 49.10
CA GLN A 111 -22.90 6.88 49.67
C GLN A 111 -22.31 6.80 51.09
N GLY A 112 -21.32 7.65 51.38
CA GLY A 112 -20.66 7.66 52.70
C GLY A 112 -21.57 8.16 53.82
N GLU A 113 -21.60 7.44 54.94
CA GLU A 113 -22.35 7.81 56.15
C GLU A 113 -21.54 8.69 57.11
N LYS A 114 -22.25 9.41 57.98
CA LYS A 114 -21.71 10.31 59.01
C LYS A 114 -21.75 9.61 60.38
N GLY A 115 -20.62 9.53 61.08
CA GLY A 115 -20.48 8.77 62.33
C GLY A 115 -20.26 9.59 63.61
N GLU A 116 -20.63 8.99 64.76
CA GLU A 116 -20.44 9.39 66.17
C GLU A 116 -20.71 8.08 66.99
N GLN A 117 -19.96 7.55 67.99
CA GLN A 117 -18.69 7.82 68.70
C GLN A 117 -18.12 6.47 69.30
N GLY A 118 -17.05 6.47 70.12
CA GLY A 118 -16.34 5.27 70.68
C GLY A 118 -16.99 4.55 71.90
N GLU A 119 -16.34 3.61 72.62
CA GLU A 119 -14.89 3.31 72.77
C GLU A 119 -14.47 1.81 72.84
N LYS A 120 -13.17 1.55 72.62
CA LYS A 120 -12.28 0.56 73.29
C LYS A 120 -12.44 -0.97 73.04
N GLY A 121 -11.39 -1.72 72.66
CA GLY A 121 -10.03 -1.29 72.29
C GLY A 121 -9.03 -2.40 71.96
N GLU A 122 -8.03 -2.02 71.16
CA GLU A 122 -6.66 -2.57 70.96
C GLU A 122 -6.42 -4.07 70.71
N LYS A 123 -5.90 -4.39 69.51
CA LYS A 123 -4.72 -5.27 69.34
C LYS A 123 -4.01 -5.12 67.98
N GLY A 124 -2.78 -4.56 68.01
CA GLY A 124 -1.69 -4.88 67.07
C GLY A 124 -1.78 -4.28 65.65
N GLU A 125 -0.82 -3.43 65.31
CA GLU A 125 -0.70 -2.80 63.99
C GLU A 125 -0.24 -3.79 62.90
N LYS A 126 -0.68 -3.55 61.66
CA LYS A 126 -0.14 -4.14 60.43
C LYS A 126 0.50 -3.02 59.61
N GLY A 127 1.70 -3.25 59.09
CA GLY A 127 2.57 -2.21 58.51
C GLY A 127 1.95 -1.41 57.36
N GLU A 128 2.51 -0.21 57.15
CA GLU A 128 1.98 0.84 56.28
C GLU A 128 1.72 0.37 54.83
N GLN A 129 0.60 0.83 54.27
CA GLN A 129 0.23 0.61 52.89
C GLN A 129 1.09 1.49 51.97
N GLY A 130 1.76 0.88 50.98
CA GLY A 130 2.51 1.60 49.96
C GLY A 130 1.64 2.58 49.17
N LEU A 131 2.23 3.71 48.74
CA LEU A 131 1.53 4.78 48.05
C LEU A 131 0.75 4.28 46.83
N GLN A 132 -0.49 4.76 46.71
CA GLN A 132 -1.36 4.50 45.57
C GLN A 132 -0.71 5.01 44.28
N GLY A 133 -0.52 4.13 43.29
CA GLY A 133 -0.08 4.51 41.95
C GLY A 133 -1.10 5.41 41.26
N GLU A 134 -0.62 6.29 40.37
CA GLU A 134 -1.50 7.23 39.66
C GLU A 134 -2.62 6.51 38.89
N HIS A 135 -3.80 7.11 38.93
CA HIS A 135 -4.98 6.57 38.26
C HIS A 135 -4.78 6.60 36.74
N GLY A 136 -4.66 5.41 36.12
CA GLY A 136 -4.57 5.30 34.67
C GLY A 136 -5.78 5.94 34.01
N THR A 137 -5.55 6.78 32.99
CA THR A 137 -6.62 7.43 32.24
C THR A 137 -7.58 6.39 31.66
N ASN A 138 -8.88 6.64 31.78
CA ASN A 138 -9.93 5.81 31.19
C ASN A 138 -9.56 5.40 29.75
N GLY A 139 -9.67 4.10 29.45
CA GLY A 139 -9.64 3.64 28.07
C GLY A 139 -10.72 4.34 27.25
N LYS A 140 -10.42 4.67 25.99
CA LYS A 140 -11.46 5.15 25.06
C LYS A 140 -12.54 4.09 24.91
N ASP A 141 -13.79 4.53 24.77
CA ASP A 141 -14.93 3.67 24.49
C ASP A 141 -14.65 2.77 23.28
N GLY A 142 -15.04 1.50 23.38
CA GLY A 142 -14.86 0.53 22.30
C GLY A 142 -15.72 0.87 21.10
N THR A 143 -15.11 1.39 20.03
CA THR A 143 -15.81 1.65 18.76
C THR A 143 -16.16 0.35 18.06
N THR A 144 -17.46 0.06 17.95
CA THR A 144 -17.99 -1.03 17.11
C THR A 144 -17.45 -0.88 15.68
N PRO A 145 -16.81 -1.92 15.11
CA PRO A 145 -16.28 -1.82 13.75
C PRO A 145 -17.41 -1.73 12.73
N PHE A 146 -17.27 -0.82 11.76
CA PHE A 146 -18.23 -0.67 10.68
C PHE A 146 -17.94 -1.70 9.60
N ILE A 147 -18.95 -2.45 9.16
CA ILE A 147 -18.85 -3.41 8.06
C ILE A 147 -19.75 -2.95 6.90
N LYS A 148 -19.24 -3.02 5.67
CA LYS A 148 -20.00 -2.83 4.43
C LYS A 148 -19.41 -3.70 3.32
N ILE A 149 -20.00 -3.64 2.13
CA ILE A 149 -19.38 -4.15 0.91
C ILE A 149 -18.72 -2.97 0.19
N ASP A 150 -17.51 -3.14 -0.34
CA ASP A 150 -16.80 -2.09 -1.11
C ASP A 150 -17.27 -2.02 -2.57
N GLY A 151 -16.79 -1.02 -3.30
CA GLY A 151 -17.12 -0.83 -4.73
C GLY A 151 -16.66 -1.95 -5.66
N ASN A 152 -16.01 -3.01 -5.13
CA ASN A 152 -15.54 -4.17 -5.87
C ASN A 152 -16.22 -5.48 -5.40
N GLY A 153 -17.28 -5.39 -4.57
CA GLY A 153 -18.07 -6.56 -4.15
C GLY A 153 -17.48 -7.38 -3.00
N TYR A 154 -16.43 -6.88 -2.33
CA TYR A 154 -15.83 -7.53 -1.16
C TYR A 154 -16.35 -6.95 0.14
N TRP A 155 -16.55 -7.82 1.14
CA TRP A 155 -16.78 -7.38 2.51
C TRP A 155 -15.57 -6.62 3.03
N VAL A 156 -15.79 -5.38 3.49
CA VAL A 156 -14.77 -4.53 4.13
C VAL A 156 -15.20 -4.13 5.54
N VAL A 157 -14.21 -4.02 6.42
CA VAL A 157 -14.35 -3.60 7.81
C VAL A 157 -13.51 -2.34 8.07
N SER A 158 -14.02 -1.45 8.90
CA SER A 158 -13.32 -0.27 9.44
C SER A 158 -13.30 -0.34 10.96
N TYR A 159 -12.11 -0.15 11.53
CA TYR A 159 -11.87 -0.14 12.98
C TYR A 159 -11.65 1.29 13.54
N ASP A 160 -11.77 2.31 12.70
CA ASP A 160 -11.44 3.71 12.96
C ASP A 160 -12.60 4.67 12.62
N SER A 161 -13.84 4.19 12.83
CA SER A 161 -15.08 4.93 12.58
C SER A 161 -15.28 5.41 11.14
N GLY A 162 -14.81 4.61 10.17
CA GLY A 162 -15.04 4.79 8.73
C GLY A 162 -13.94 5.54 7.98
N LEU A 163 -12.82 5.86 8.63
CA LEU A 163 -11.70 6.60 8.01
C LEU A 163 -10.85 5.70 7.09
N THR A 164 -10.62 4.45 7.47
CA THR A 164 -9.96 3.42 6.63
C THR A 164 -10.77 2.12 6.59
N TRP A 165 -10.65 1.39 5.48
CA TRP A 165 -11.45 0.19 5.21
C TRP A 165 -10.54 -0.94 4.70
N THR A 166 -10.62 -2.11 5.32
CA THR A 166 -9.82 -3.30 5.00
C THR A 166 -10.73 -4.44 4.54
N ARG A 167 -10.39 -5.12 3.44
CA ARG A 167 -11.15 -6.29 2.96
C ARG A 167 -10.97 -7.49 3.88
N LEU A 168 -12.06 -8.13 4.25
CA LEU A 168 -12.07 -9.41 4.96
C LEU A 168 -11.59 -10.53 4.02
N MET A 169 -10.99 -11.57 4.59
CA MET A 169 -10.48 -12.75 3.88
C MET A 169 -11.01 -14.03 4.53
N ASN A 170 -10.99 -15.14 3.77
CA ASN A 170 -11.17 -16.49 4.31
C ASN A 170 -9.81 -17.11 4.73
N ASP A 171 -9.86 -18.30 5.33
CA ASP A 171 -8.67 -19.04 5.80
C ASP A 171 -7.67 -19.43 4.69
N ALA A 172 -8.09 -19.38 3.42
CA ALA A 172 -7.24 -19.59 2.26
C ALA A 172 -6.57 -18.30 1.74
N GLY A 173 -6.82 -17.15 2.40
CA GLY A 173 -6.29 -15.84 2.01
C GLY A 173 -7.02 -15.17 0.86
N ALA A 174 -8.13 -15.74 0.37
CA ALA A 174 -8.97 -15.12 -0.64
C ALA A 174 -9.89 -14.08 0.01
N TYR A 175 -10.03 -12.91 -0.61
CA TYR A 175 -10.95 -11.87 -0.12
C TYR A 175 -12.41 -12.36 -0.17
N LEU A 176 -13.18 -12.11 0.89
CA LEU A 176 -14.57 -12.53 1.00
C LEU A 176 -15.47 -11.66 0.11
N THR A 177 -15.84 -12.20 -1.05
CA THR A 177 -16.87 -11.65 -1.93
C THR A 177 -18.28 -11.89 -1.36
N ALA A 178 -19.25 -11.08 -1.77
CA ALA A 178 -20.67 -11.33 -1.52
C ALA A 178 -21.30 -12.38 -2.46
N LYS A 179 -20.50 -13.08 -3.30
CA LYS A 179 -20.94 -14.04 -4.32
C LYS A 179 -19.88 -15.14 -4.47
N GLY A 180 -20.25 -16.38 -4.13
CA GLY A 180 -19.35 -17.54 -4.14
C GLY A 180 -19.36 -18.36 -5.43
N GLU A 181 -18.32 -19.17 -5.62
CA GLU A 181 -18.22 -20.12 -6.73
C GLU A 181 -19.06 -21.38 -6.48
N LYS A 182 -19.41 -22.10 -7.56
CA LYS A 182 -20.27 -23.28 -7.54
C LYS A 182 -19.42 -24.55 -7.39
N GLY A 183 -19.59 -25.27 -6.29
CA GLY A 183 -18.86 -26.51 -6.02
C GLY A 183 -19.07 -27.61 -7.08
N GLU A 184 -18.05 -28.46 -7.24
CA GLU A 184 -18.07 -29.57 -8.20
C GLU A 184 -19.12 -30.63 -7.84
N LYS A 185 -19.65 -31.28 -8.88
CA LYS A 185 -20.71 -32.29 -8.74
C LYS A 185 -20.09 -33.66 -8.45
N GLY A 186 -20.29 -34.15 -7.23
CA GLY A 186 -19.79 -35.46 -6.79
C GLY A 186 -20.22 -36.63 -7.69
N GLU A 187 -19.38 -37.66 -7.73
CA GLU A 187 -19.56 -38.82 -8.60
C GLU A 187 -20.83 -39.63 -8.28
N LYS A 188 -21.39 -40.23 -9.32
CA LYS A 188 -22.67 -40.94 -9.25
C LYS A 188 -22.46 -42.36 -8.73
N GLY A 189 -22.86 -42.62 -7.48
CA GLY A 189 -22.87 -43.96 -6.89
C GLY A 189 -23.64 -44.98 -7.73
N GLU A 190 -23.17 -46.23 -7.70
CA GLU A 190 -23.74 -47.33 -8.47
C GLU A 190 -25.15 -47.68 -7.99
N LYS A 191 -26.04 -48.05 -8.94
CA LYS A 191 -27.41 -48.45 -8.63
C LYS A 191 -27.51 -49.96 -8.59
N GLY A 192 -27.81 -50.51 -7.41
CA GLY A 192 -28.03 -51.94 -7.19
C GLY A 192 -29.20 -52.55 -7.95
N ASP A 193 -29.25 -53.88 -7.92
CA ASP A 193 -29.99 -54.72 -8.85
C ASP A 193 -31.53 -54.70 -8.74
N LYS A 194 -32.14 -55.36 -9.74
CA LYS A 194 -33.54 -55.24 -10.16
C LYS A 194 -34.47 -56.28 -9.50
N GLY A 195 -35.60 -55.82 -8.98
CA GLY A 195 -36.79 -56.64 -8.67
C GLY A 195 -37.70 -56.88 -9.89
N GLU A 196 -38.58 -57.88 -9.80
CA GLU A 196 -39.20 -58.52 -10.97
C GLU A 196 -40.50 -57.87 -11.53
N LYS A 197 -41.17 -58.62 -12.42
CA LYS A 197 -42.04 -58.18 -13.52
C LYS A 197 -43.54 -58.19 -13.16
N GLY A 198 -44.27 -57.17 -13.62
CA GLY A 198 -45.72 -57.21 -13.86
C GLY A 198 -46.01 -57.22 -15.37
N GLU A 199 -47.12 -57.78 -15.82
CA GLU A 199 -47.34 -58.11 -17.25
C GLU A 199 -48.23 -57.13 -18.04
N GLN A 200 -47.65 -56.65 -19.14
CA GLN A 200 -48.23 -56.30 -20.45
C GLN A 200 -49.64 -55.66 -20.57
N GLY A 201 -49.66 -54.48 -21.18
CA GLY A 201 -50.76 -53.99 -22.02
C GLY A 201 -50.22 -53.33 -23.29
N ASN A 202 -50.68 -53.76 -24.47
CA ASN A 202 -50.20 -53.25 -25.77
C ASN A 202 -51.07 -52.11 -26.31
N LYS A 203 -50.54 -50.89 -26.49
CA LYS A 203 -50.95 -50.00 -27.59
C LYS A 203 -50.00 -48.82 -27.84
N GLY A 204 -49.82 -48.47 -29.12
CA GLY A 204 -49.31 -47.17 -29.57
C GLY A 204 -47.84 -47.20 -29.98
N GLU A 205 -47.60 -47.08 -31.29
CA GLU A 205 -46.28 -46.67 -31.79
C GLU A 205 -46.04 -45.23 -31.38
N LYS A 206 -44.89 -44.95 -30.76
CA LYS A 206 -44.50 -43.62 -30.32
C LYS A 206 -43.62 -42.99 -31.38
N GLY A 207 -44.03 -41.82 -31.88
CA GLY A 207 -43.29 -41.07 -32.90
C GLY A 207 -41.85 -40.76 -32.50
N GLU A 208 -41.02 -40.49 -33.51
CA GLU A 208 -39.58 -40.32 -33.36
C GLU A 208 -39.21 -39.23 -32.33
N LYS A 209 -38.14 -39.47 -31.58
CA LYS A 209 -37.67 -38.56 -30.55
C LYS A 209 -36.96 -37.38 -31.24
N GLY A 210 -37.61 -36.21 -31.22
CA GLY A 210 -37.00 -34.96 -31.67
C GLY A 210 -35.64 -34.69 -31.00
N GLU A 211 -34.79 -33.95 -31.72
CA GLU A 211 -33.41 -33.70 -31.32
C GLU A 211 -33.31 -32.98 -29.97
N GLN A 212 -32.21 -33.22 -29.26
CA GLN A 212 -31.96 -32.58 -27.98
C GLN A 212 -31.61 -31.10 -28.22
N GLY A 213 -32.46 -30.21 -27.73
CA GLY A 213 -32.22 -28.76 -27.81
C GLY A 213 -30.86 -28.35 -27.24
N LEU A 214 -30.28 -27.30 -27.83
CA LEU A 214 -28.97 -26.78 -27.45
C LEU A 214 -28.91 -26.43 -25.95
N GLN A 215 -27.73 -26.62 -25.37
CA GLN A 215 -27.43 -26.20 -24.01
C GLN A 215 -27.55 -24.66 -23.93
N GLY A 216 -28.37 -24.17 -22.99
CA GLY A 216 -28.54 -22.74 -22.76
C GLY A 216 -27.23 -22.06 -22.37
N GLU A 217 -27.08 -20.80 -22.80
CA GLU A 217 -25.83 -20.04 -22.66
C GLU A 217 -25.51 -19.66 -21.20
N HIS A 218 -24.26 -19.26 -20.98
CA HIS A 218 -23.79 -18.78 -19.69
C HIS A 218 -24.26 -17.32 -19.48
N GLY A 219 -24.89 -17.03 -18.36
CA GLY A 219 -25.46 -15.70 -18.09
C GLY A 219 -24.41 -14.58 -18.09
N THR A 220 -24.74 -13.46 -18.72
CA THR A 220 -23.90 -12.26 -18.83
C THR A 220 -23.75 -11.53 -17.49
N ASN A 221 -22.72 -10.67 -17.40
CA ASN A 221 -22.60 -9.71 -16.29
C ASN A 221 -23.63 -8.58 -16.50
N GLY A 222 -24.84 -8.76 -15.94
CA GLY A 222 -25.95 -7.81 -16.10
C GLY A 222 -25.75 -6.46 -15.40
N ILE A 223 -26.78 -5.61 -15.45
CA ILE A 223 -26.81 -4.30 -14.78
C ILE A 223 -27.04 -4.47 -13.27
N GLY A 224 -26.27 -3.73 -12.48
CA GLY A 224 -26.47 -3.60 -11.03
C GLY A 224 -27.41 -2.46 -10.70
N MET A 225 -28.12 -2.55 -9.56
CA MET A 225 -28.97 -1.48 -9.04
C MET A 225 -28.67 -1.26 -7.55
N LYS A 226 -28.55 0.00 -7.14
CA LYS A 226 -28.36 0.43 -5.74
C LYS A 226 -29.30 1.59 -5.42
N VAL A 227 -29.88 1.58 -4.22
CA VAL A 227 -30.65 2.73 -3.70
C VAL A 227 -29.68 3.66 -3.01
N ILE A 228 -29.75 4.96 -3.29
CA ILE A 228 -29.05 6.01 -2.54
C ILE A 228 -30.06 7.02 -1.98
N VAL A 229 -29.58 7.91 -1.12
CA VAL A 229 -30.21 9.21 -0.87
C VAL A 229 -29.39 10.26 -1.61
N ASP A 230 -30.05 11.16 -2.34
CA ASP A 230 -29.41 12.18 -3.15
C ASP A 230 -29.13 13.50 -2.39
N ALA A 231 -28.52 14.47 -3.07
CA ALA A 231 -28.17 15.77 -2.48
C ALA A 231 -29.37 16.66 -2.12
N GLU A 232 -30.56 16.37 -2.64
CA GLU A 232 -31.82 17.01 -2.23
C GLU A 232 -32.52 16.21 -1.12
N GLY A 233 -31.88 15.16 -0.59
CA GLY A 233 -32.40 14.31 0.47
C GLY A 233 -33.50 13.34 0.02
N HIS A 234 -33.63 13.04 -1.27
CA HIS A 234 -34.63 12.11 -1.82
C HIS A 234 -34.02 10.73 -2.08
N TYR A 235 -34.83 9.65 -2.01
CA TYR A 235 -34.33 8.35 -2.48
C TYR A 235 -34.16 8.35 -3.99
N ALA A 236 -33.10 7.73 -4.49
CA ALA A 236 -32.85 7.56 -5.92
C ALA A 236 -32.33 6.15 -6.25
N PHE A 237 -32.84 5.56 -7.32
CA PHE A 237 -32.47 4.25 -7.83
C PHE A 237 -31.38 4.39 -8.88
N VAL A 238 -30.15 4.11 -8.47
CA VAL A 238 -28.95 4.21 -9.30
C VAL A 238 -28.68 2.86 -9.92
N THR A 239 -28.84 2.74 -11.23
CA THR A 239 -28.35 1.57 -11.98
C THR A 239 -26.90 1.80 -12.39
N TYR A 240 -26.11 0.73 -12.55
CA TYR A 240 -24.68 0.80 -12.86
C TYR A 240 -24.16 -0.46 -13.55
N ASP A 241 -23.01 -0.35 -14.21
CA ASP A 241 -22.32 -1.47 -14.85
C ASP A 241 -21.69 -2.40 -13.78
N MET A 242 -22.05 -3.69 -13.74
CA MET A 242 -21.44 -4.63 -12.78
C MET A 242 -19.94 -4.88 -13.02
N GLY A 243 -19.45 -4.68 -14.25
CA GLY A 243 -18.02 -4.70 -14.58
C GLY A 243 -17.31 -3.37 -14.33
N LYS A 244 -18.05 -2.26 -14.11
CA LYS A 244 -17.53 -0.93 -13.78
C LYS A 244 -18.45 -0.21 -12.77
N PRO A 245 -18.50 -0.60 -11.48
CA PRO A 245 -19.56 -0.19 -10.55
C PRO A 245 -19.71 1.31 -10.23
N ASP A 246 -18.68 2.10 -10.58
CA ASP A 246 -18.67 3.56 -10.49
C ASP A 246 -19.25 4.24 -11.76
N THR A 247 -19.42 3.49 -12.85
CA THR A 247 -20.12 3.94 -14.07
C THR A 247 -21.62 3.85 -13.84
N ILE A 248 -22.20 4.96 -13.37
CA ILE A 248 -23.65 5.12 -13.25
C ILE A 248 -24.28 5.06 -14.65
N ILE A 249 -25.30 4.23 -14.75
CA ILE A 249 -26.10 3.93 -15.94
C ILE A 249 -27.33 4.85 -15.94
N ASP A 250 -28.12 4.84 -14.87
CA ASP A 250 -29.28 5.73 -14.67
C ASP A 250 -29.42 6.18 -13.21
N THR A 251 -30.30 7.13 -12.92
CA THR A 251 -30.66 7.57 -11.56
C THR A 251 -32.11 8.05 -11.50
N ILE A 252 -33.04 7.15 -11.16
CA ILE A 252 -34.47 7.47 -11.02
C ILE A 252 -34.73 8.02 -9.61
N LYS A 253 -34.98 9.32 -9.48
CA LYS A 253 -35.34 9.97 -8.21
C LYS A 253 -36.80 9.71 -7.82
N THR A 254 -37.06 9.45 -6.54
CA THR A 254 -38.41 9.47 -5.96
C THR A 254 -38.89 10.91 -5.73
N PRO A 255 -40.21 11.18 -5.77
CA PRO A 255 -40.77 12.50 -5.50
C PRO A 255 -40.96 12.84 -4.00
N TYR A 256 -40.29 12.12 -3.10
CA TYR A 256 -40.38 12.35 -1.64
C TYR A 256 -39.01 12.30 -0.94
N PRO A 257 -38.76 13.15 0.07
CA PRO A 257 -37.53 13.11 0.84
C PRO A 257 -37.46 11.85 1.74
N ALA A 258 -36.24 11.34 1.90
CA ALA A 258 -35.84 10.22 2.74
C ALA A 258 -35.86 10.60 4.24
N GLN A 259 -37.07 10.78 4.77
CA GLN A 259 -37.34 10.92 6.21
C GLN A 259 -37.41 9.53 6.87
N PRO A 260 -37.27 9.42 8.22
CA PRO A 260 -37.39 8.14 8.94
C PRO A 260 -38.73 7.43 8.73
N GLU A 261 -39.83 8.16 8.57
CA GLU A 261 -41.15 7.64 8.24
C GLU A 261 -41.27 7.12 6.79
N HIS A 262 -40.26 7.36 5.94
CA HIS A 262 -40.19 6.97 4.53
C HIS A 262 -39.13 5.88 4.25
N LEU A 263 -38.63 5.17 5.26
CA LEU A 263 -37.71 4.04 5.07
C LEU A 263 -38.34 2.95 4.18
N ILE A 264 -37.56 2.33 3.29
CA ILE A 264 -38.03 1.17 2.50
C ILE A 264 -38.25 -0.01 3.46
N GLN A 265 -39.47 -0.50 3.54
CA GLN A 265 -39.91 -1.57 4.43
C GLN A 265 -40.06 -2.91 3.70
N HIS A 266 -40.42 -2.90 2.41
CA HIS A 266 -40.57 -4.11 1.60
C HIS A 266 -40.14 -3.89 0.15
N ILE A 267 -39.63 -4.95 -0.48
CA ILE A 267 -39.35 -5.04 -1.92
C ILE A 267 -39.97 -6.35 -2.40
N SER A 268 -40.84 -6.28 -3.40
CA SER A 268 -41.53 -7.43 -4.00
C SER A 268 -41.55 -7.33 -5.51
N GLU A 269 -41.12 -8.38 -6.19
CA GLU A 269 -41.36 -8.56 -7.63
C GLU A 269 -42.69 -9.29 -7.84
N ASP A 270 -43.53 -8.78 -8.73
CA ASP A 270 -44.61 -9.57 -9.32
C ASP A 270 -44.04 -10.39 -10.49
N GLU A 271 -43.89 -11.70 -10.30
CA GLU A 271 -43.36 -12.62 -11.32
C GLU A 271 -44.23 -12.72 -12.59
N THR A 272 -45.45 -12.15 -12.58
CA THR A 272 -46.42 -12.17 -13.69
C THR A 272 -46.35 -10.92 -14.57
N THR A 273 -46.14 -9.75 -13.97
CA THR A 273 -45.97 -8.46 -14.68
C THR A 273 -44.52 -8.00 -14.74
N HIS A 274 -43.61 -8.76 -14.11
CA HIS A 274 -42.20 -8.43 -13.91
C HIS A 274 -41.96 -7.05 -13.30
N SER A 275 -42.92 -6.55 -12.52
CA SER A 275 -42.80 -5.25 -11.89
C SER A 275 -42.23 -5.35 -10.47
N ILE A 276 -41.20 -4.56 -10.19
CA ILE A 276 -40.62 -4.40 -8.87
C ILE A 276 -41.42 -3.32 -8.13
N THR A 277 -42.07 -3.73 -7.05
CA THR A 277 -42.81 -2.86 -6.14
C THR A 277 -42.01 -2.65 -4.84
N LEU A 278 -41.80 -1.39 -4.48
CA LEU A 278 -41.14 -0.95 -3.25
C LEU A 278 -42.19 -0.34 -2.31
N THR A 279 -42.28 -0.80 -1.07
CA THR A 279 -43.20 -0.25 -0.06
C THR A 279 -42.41 0.40 1.07
N LEU A 280 -42.80 1.62 1.44
CA LEU A 280 -42.19 2.40 2.52
C LEU A 280 -42.88 2.15 3.87
N SER A 281 -42.23 2.51 4.97
CA SER A 281 -42.72 2.39 6.35
C SER A 281 -43.99 3.18 6.67
N ASN A 282 -44.41 4.10 5.80
CA ASN A 282 -45.72 4.78 5.88
C ASN A 282 -46.83 4.07 5.07
N GLY A 283 -46.57 2.88 4.52
CA GLY A 283 -47.51 2.08 3.73
C GLY A 283 -47.70 2.53 2.27
N ARG A 284 -46.94 3.51 1.77
CA ARG A 284 -46.98 3.90 0.34
C ARG A 284 -46.08 3.00 -0.50
N SER A 285 -46.47 2.73 -1.75
CA SER A 285 -45.71 1.90 -2.68
C SER A 285 -45.39 2.60 -4.01
N PHE A 286 -44.29 2.18 -4.63
CA PHE A 286 -43.80 2.60 -5.95
C PHE A 286 -43.55 1.37 -6.79
N GLN A 287 -43.86 1.40 -8.09
CA GLN A 287 -43.80 0.23 -8.97
C GLN A 287 -43.09 0.60 -10.27
N PHE A 288 -42.14 -0.23 -10.72
CA PHE A 288 -41.42 -0.06 -11.97
C PHE A 288 -41.13 -1.41 -12.64
N ASP A 289 -41.03 -1.43 -13.97
CA ASP A 289 -40.89 -2.67 -14.75
C ASP A 289 -39.41 -3.13 -14.82
N LYS A 290 -39.15 -4.38 -14.46
CA LYS A 290 -37.83 -5.05 -14.54
C LYS A 290 -37.39 -5.30 -15.99
N PHE A 291 -38.34 -5.37 -16.92
CA PHE A 291 -38.14 -5.56 -18.35
C PHE A 291 -38.60 -4.33 -19.16
N ALA A 292 -38.35 -3.13 -18.63
CA ALA A 292 -38.55 -1.86 -19.34
C ALA A 292 -37.76 -1.80 -20.67
N ILE A 293 -38.38 -2.28 -21.75
CA ILE A 293 -37.83 -2.33 -23.12
C ILE A 293 -37.61 -0.94 -23.77
N THR A 294 -38.14 0.12 -23.14
CA THR A 294 -37.88 1.53 -23.48
C THR A 294 -36.52 1.97 -22.92
N PRO A 295 -35.65 2.60 -23.74
CA PRO A 295 -34.47 3.30 -23.23
C PRO A 295 -34.82 4.39 -22.22
N THR A 296 -34.10 4.47 -21.10
CA THR A 296 -34.28 5.48 -20.04
C THR A 296 -33.08 6.44 -19.93
N SER A 297 -31.87 5.98 -20.27
CA SER A 297 -30.64 6.79 -20.23
C SER A 297 -29.61 6.37 -21.29
N VAL A 298 -28.66 7.27 -21.56
CA VAL A 298 -27.60 7.16 -22.57
C VAL A 298 -26.28 7.65 -21.98
N VAL A 299 -25.26 6.79 -21.89
CA VAL A 299 -24.01 7.09 -21.17
C VAL A 299 -22.80 6.82 -22.06
N LEU A 300 -21.94 7.83 -22.22
CA LEU A 300 -20.66 7.69 -22.95
C LEU A 300 -19.66 6.92 -22.08
N LEU A 301 -18.96 5.94 -22.68
CA LEU A 301 -17.96 5.11 -22.00
C LEU A 301 -16.56 5.72 -22.04
N GLU A 302 -16.35 6.77 -22.84
CA GLU A 302 -15.17 7.63 -22.85
C GLU A 302 -15.60 9.11 -22.88
N THR A 303 -14.83 9.98 -22.22
CA THR A 303 -15.08 11.44 -22.11
C THR A 303 -13.94 12.31 -22.64
N SER A 304 -12.90 11.69 -23.22
CA SER A 304 -11.81 12.37 -23.92
C SER A 304 -12.34 13.26 -25.06
N PRO A 305 -11.76 14.46 -25.30
CA PRO A 305 -12.13 15.29 -26.44
C PRO A 305 -11.87 14.56 -27.77
N LEU A 306 -12.92 14.24 -28.51
CA LEU A 306 -12.79 13.52 -29.78
C LEU A 306 -12.11 14.41 -30.82
N VAL A 307 -11.07 13.89 -31.45
CA VAL A 307 -10.33 14.59 -32.49
C VAL A 307 -10.60 13.93 -33.83
N VAL A 308 -11.31 14.65 -34.69
CA VAL A 308 -11.65 14.18 -36.04
C VAL A 308 -10.77 14.86 -37.08
N GLY A 309 -10.19 14.07 -37.97
CA GLY A 309 -9.36 14.58 -39.07
C GLY A 309 -10.19 15.15 -40.21
N MET A 310 -9.56 15.85 -41.16
CA MET A 310 -10.24 16.39 -42.33
C MET A 310 -10.94 15.30 -43.15
N LYS A 311 -12.25 15.43 -43.38
CA LYS A 311 -13.10 14.45 -44.07
C LYS A 311 -12.96 13.01 -43.54
N SER A 312 -12.49 12.89 -42.29
CA SER A 312 -12.15 11.63 -41.64
C SER A 312 -13.22 11.27 -40.60
N LYS A 313 -13.03 10.13 -39.94
CA LYS A 313 -14.00 9.58 -38.98
C LYS A 313 -13.34 9.41 -37.61
N VAL A 314 -14.12 9.56 -36.55
CA VAL A 314 -13.76 9.23 -35.17
C VAL A 314 -14.91 8.47 -34.53
N THR A 315 -14.61 7.56 -33.60
CA THR A 315 -15.62 6.73 -32.92
C THR A 315 -15.70 7.05 -31.45
N VAL A 316 -16.89 6.99 -30.86
CA VAL A 316 -17.10 7.01 -29.41
C VAL A 316 -18.05 5.89 -29.01
N GLU A 317 -17.72 5.18 -27.93
CA GLU A 317 -18.58 4.12 -27.40
C GLU A 317 -19.50 4.65 -26.29
N PHE A 318 -20.73 4.12 -26.28
CA PHE A 318 -21.77 4.49 -25.35
C PHE A 318 -22.63 3.28 -25.00
N ARG A 319 -23.31 3.33 -23.86
CA ARG A 319 -24.34 2.36 -23.48
C ARG A 319 -25.71 3.04 -23.45
N VAL A 320 -26.72 2.30 -23.88
CA VAL A 320 -28.14 2.63 -23.69
C VAL A 320 -28.72 1.68 -22.65
N ASN A 321 -29.58 2.22 -21.78
CA ASN A 321 -30.00 1.55 -20.57
C ASN A 321 -31.54 1.44 -20.48
N PRO A 322 -32.10 0.35 -19.92
CA PRO A 322 -31.40 -0.89 -19.55
C PRO A 322 -30.78 -1.59 -20.77
N SER A 323 -29.85 -2.53 -20.58
CA SER A 323 -29.00 -3.06 -21.67
C SER A 323 -29.81 -3.75 -22.77
N ASN A 324 -30.91 -4.38 -22.40
CA ASN A 324 -31.87 -5.04 -23.29
C ASN A 324 -32.86 -4.06 -23.97
N ALA A 325 -32.75 -2.75 -23.73
CA ALA A 325 -33.63 -1.76 -24.35
C ALA A 325 -33.31 -1.61 -25.84
N THR A 326 -34.34 -1.66 -26.68
CA THR A 326 -34.18 -1.61 -28.14
C THR A 326 -34.59 -0.25 -28.70
N PHE A 327 -33.84 0.24 -29.68
CA PHE A 327 -34.14 1.44 -30.44
C PHE A 327 -33.56 1.32 -31.85
N ASN A 328 -34.22 1.95 -32.83
CA ASN A 328 -33.71 2.00 -34.18
C ASN A 328 -32.48 2.93 -34.25
N HIS A 329 -31.33 2.35 -34.58
CA HIS A 329 -30.04 3.02 -34.66
C HIS A 329 -29.47 3.04 -36.09
N ASP A 330 -30.24 2.59 -37.09
CA ASP A 330 -29.90 2.76 -38.50
C ASP A 330 -29.96 4.25 -38.86
N THR A 331 -28.80 4.88 -38.97
CA THR A 331 -28.63 6.30 -39.31
C THR A 331 -29.06 6.65 -40.74
N ALA A 332 -29.33 5.66 -41.60
CA ALA A 332 -29.94 5.86 -42.92
C ALA A 332 -31.47 5.74 -42.91
N SER A 333 -32.07 5.22 -41.82
CA SER A 333 -33.52 5.04 -41.71
C SER A 333 -34.24 6.34 -41.34
N PRO A 334 -35.41 6.64 -41.95
CA PRO A 334 -36.29 7.72 -41.48
C PRO A 334 -36.89 7.46 -40.09
N GLU A 335 -36.78 6.24 -39.57
CA GLU A 335 -37.18 5.85 -38.22
C GLU A 335 -36.03 5.90 -37.21
N CYS A 336 -34.84 6.39 -37.58
CA CYS A 336 -33.70 6.50 -36.68
C CYS A 336 -34.07 7.27 -35.40
N GLN A 337 -33.67 6.72 -34.25
CA GLN A 337 -33.98 7.26 -32.93
C GLN A 337 -32.78 7.97 -32.29
N ILE A 338 -31.55 7.83 -32.82
CA ILE A 338 -30.34 8.44 -32.27
C ILE A 338 -29.77 9.54 -33.17
N TYR A 339 -29.41 10.66 -32.53
CA TYR A 339 -28.97 11.89 -33.17
C TYR A 339 -27.76 12.48 -32.45
N LEU A 340 -26.99 13.30 -33.15
CA LEU A 340 -25.91 14.11 -32.57
C LEU A 340 -26.35 15.58 -32.52
N ASP A 341 -26.31 16.16 -31.33
CA ASP A 341 -26.86 17.48 -31.03
C ASP A 341 -25.78 18.45 -30.56
N LYS A 342 -25.75 19.67 -31.10
CA LYS A 342 -24.76 20.70 -30.75
C LYS A 342 -25.22 21.51 -29.54
N VAL A 343 -24.55 21.27 -28.42
CA VAL A 343 -24.89 21.81 -27.09
C VAL A 343 -24.37 23.24 -26.96
N GLY A 344 -25.29 24.21 -26.93
CA GLY A 344 -24.97 25.64 -26.79
C GLY A 344 -26.08 26.63 -27.16
N ALA A 345 -27.18 26.18 -27.77
CA ALA A 345 -28.36 27.00 -28.03
C ALA A 345 -29.43 26.83 -26.94
N THR A 346 -30.09 27.92 -26.55
CA THR A 346 -31.24 27.89 -25.63
C THR A 346 -32.39 27.12 -26.28
N ARG A 347 -32.99 26.17 -25.54
CA ARG A 347 -33.80 25.10 -26.13
C ARG A 347 -35.24 25.10 -25.62
N ALA A 348 -36.18 24.81 -26.52
CA ALA A 348 -37.46 24.22 -26.18
C ALA A 348 -37.37 22.67 -26.31
N PRO A 349 -38.20 21.89 -25.59
CA PRO A 349 -38.24 20.43 -25.76
C PRO A 349 -38.55 20.03 -27.21
N GLY A 350 -37.93 18.96 -27.70
CA GLY A 350 -38.21 18.37 -29.01
C GLY A 350 -37.36 18.88 -30.19
N TYR A 351 -36.54 19.93 -30.02
CA TYR A 351 -35.77 20.52 -31.12
C TYR A 351 -34.30 20.09 -31.14
N ILE A 352 -33.88 19.31 -32.13
CA ILE A 352 -32.48 18.89 -32.31
C ILE A 352 -31.72 19.93 -33.14
N ASN A 353 -30.54 20.32 -32.67
CA ASN A 353 -29.66 21.30 -33.30
C ASN A 353 -28.46 20.57 -33.92
N PRO A 354 -28.55 20.07 -35.17
CA PRO A 354 -27.48 19.27 -35.75
C PRO A 354 -26.19 20.09 -35.91
N PRO A 355 -25.02 19.53 -35.58
CA PRO A 355 -23.74 20.19 -35.81
C PRO A 355 -23.49 20.42 -37.32
N HIS A 356 -22.89 21.56 -37.65
CA HIS A 356 -22.61 21.95 -39.04
C HIS A 356 -21.31 21.34 -39.59
N ASN A 357 -20.33 21.07 -38.73
CA ASN A 357 -18.96 20.77 -39.15
C ASN A 357 -18.65 19.26 -39.23
N TYR A 358 -19.50 18.45 -38.60
CA TYR A 358 -19.41 17.00 -38.49
C TYR A 358 -20.82 16.42 -38.36
N ARG A 359 -21.00 15.12 -38.58
CA ARG A 359 -22.29 14.41 -38.39
C ARG A 359 -22.10 13.08 -37.68
N LEU A 360 -23.15 12.58 -37.04
CA LEU A 360 -23.29 11.14 -36.82
C LEU A 360 -23.44 10.47 -38.19
N GLU A 361 -22.69 9.42 -38.45
CA GLU A 361 -22.67 8.73 -39.74
C GLU A 361 -23.17 7.29 -39.63
N ALA A 362 -22.75 6.57 -38.60
CA ALA A 362 -23.22 5.21 -38.31
C ALA A 362 -23.28 4.99 -36.79
N VAL A 363 -24.13 4.07 -36.36
CA VAL A 363 -24.15 3.51 -35.02
C VAL A 363 -24.18 1.99 -35.16
N GLU A 364 -23.24 1.32 -34.49
CA GLU A 364 -23.03 -0.13 -34.62
C GLU A 364 -23.03 -0.76 -33.22
N THR A 365 -23.42 -2.03 -33.10
CA THR A 365 -23.27 -2.78 -31.84
C THR A 365 -21.80 -3.17 -31.62
N VAL A 366 -21.38 -3.23 -30.35
CA VAL A 366 -19.98 -3.57 -30.00
C VAL A 366 -19.87 -5.06 -29.70
N SER A 367 -18.80 -5.71 -30.18
CA SER A 367 -18.37 -7.05 -29.75
C SER A 367 -17.00 -7.00 -29.05
N ASP A 368 -16.73 -7.99 -28.20
CA ASP A 368 -15.42 -8.20 -27.57
C ASP A 368 -14.38 -8.88 -28.50
N GLU A 369 -13.19 -9.16 -27.97
CA GLU A 369 -12.09 -9.82 -28.71
C GLU A 369 -12.41 -11.27 -29.12
N GLN A 370 -13.46 -11.86 -28.55
CA GLN A 370 -13.97 -13.19 -28.86
C GLN A 370 -15.15 -13.15 -29.86
N GLY A 371 -15.61 -11.94 -30.21
CA GLY A 371 -16.72 -11.69 -31.13
C GLY A 371 -18.10 -11.60 -30.47
N VAL A 372 -18.20 -11.75 -29.14
CA VAL A 372 -19.48 -11.76 -28.42
C VAL A 372 -20.01 -10.34 -28.29
N GLN A 373 -21.25 -10.14 -28.76
CA GLN A 373 -21.91 -8.84 -28.74
C GLN A 373 -22.21 -8.40 -27.30
N GLN A 374 -21.79 -7.18 -26.98
CA GLN A 374 -21.98 -6.55 -25.67
C GLN A 374 -23.35 -5.89 -25.60
N GLU A 375 -24.25 -6.45 -24.80
CA GLU A 375 -25.66 -6.02 -24.72
C GLU A 375 -25.78 -4.53 -24.30
N GLY A 376 -26.59 -3.77 -25.03
CA GLY A 376 -26.80 -2.33 -24.81
C GLY A 376 -25.62 -1.42 -25.16
N GLN A 377 -24.46 -1.95 -25.56
CA GLN A 377 -23.26 -1.17 -25.89
C GLN A 377 -23.10 -0.97 -27.40
N TYR A 378 -22.89 0.29 -27.77
CA TYR A 378 -22.89 0.77 -29.14
C TYR A 378 -21.68 1.67 -29.41
N ARG A 379 -21.26 1.72 -30.68
CA ARG A 379 -20.19 2.61 -31.18
C ARG A 379 -20.80 3.59 -32.17
N ALA A 380 -20.76 4.88 -31.82
CA ALA A 380 -21.15 5.97 -32.70
C ALA A 380 -19.94 6.39 -33.55
N THR A 381 -20.07 6.30 -34.87
CA THR A 381 -19.10 6.83 -35.84
C THR A 381 -19.49 8.24 -36.24
N ILE A 382 -18.60 9.20 -36.01
CA ILE A 382 -18.78 10.62 -36.29
C ILE A 382 -17.81 11.03 -37.41
N ALA A 383 -18.34 11.64 -38.48
CA ALA A 383 -17.58 12.04 -39.67
C ALA A 383 -17.48 13.56 -39.80
N ASP A 384 -16.26 14.08 -40.05
CA ASP A 384 -16.02 15.49 -40.40
C ASP A 384 -16.53 15.77 -41.83
N LEU A 385 -17.23 16.91 -42.00
CA LEU A 385 -17.80 17.30 -43.29
C LEU A 385 -16.83 18.12 -44.16
N GLY A 386 -15.65 18.45 -43.64
CA GLY A 386 -14.63 19.24 -44.35
C GLY A 386 -14.90 20.74 -44.42
N LEU A 387 -15.94 21.25 -43.74
CA LEU A 387 -16.51 22.59 -44.01
C LEU A 387 -15.87 23.77 -43.27
N SER A 388 -15.16 23.55 -42.16
CA SER A 388 -14.53 24.63 -41.38
C SER A 388 -13.20 24.18 -40.76
N LEU A 389 -12.30 25.14 -40.54
CA LEU A 389 -11.00 24.95 -39.88
C LEU A 389 -10.59 26.20 -39.08
N PRO A 390 -10.01 26.04 -37.87
CA PRO A 390 -10.23 24.91 -36.95
C PRO A 390 -11.64 25.00 -36.31
N TYR A 391 -12.08 23.96 -35.59
CA TYR A 391 -13.26 24.06 -34.73
C TYR A 391 -13.12 23.26 -33.44
N ARG A 392 -13.83 23.71 -32.41
CA ARG A 392 -13.95 23.10 -31.08
C ARG A 392 -15.37 23.32 -30.60
N GLU A 393 -16.16 22.26 -30.54
CA GLU A 393 -17.61 22.31 -30.27
C GLU A 393 -17.98 21.31 -29.17
N ARG A 394 -19.12 21.51 -28.51
CA ARG A 394 -19.71 20.53 -27.59
C ARG A 394 -20.91 19.87 -28.22
N ALA A 395 -21.02 18.55 -28.07
CA ALA A 395 -22.15 17.77 -28.56
C ALA A 395 -22.65 16.76 -27.51
N ALA A 396 -23.84 16.23 -27.74
CA ALA A 396 -24.40 15.10 -27.00
C ALA A 396 -25.07 14.11 -27.98
N LEU A 397 -25.09 12.83 -27.62
CA LEU A 397 -25.95 11.84 -28.28
C LEU A 397 -27.35 11.96 -27.69
N VAL A 398 -28.36 12.11 -28.52
CA VAL A 398 -29.77 12.29 -28.12
C VAL A 398 -30.62 11.17 -28.71
N LEU A 399 -31.33 10.45 -27.84
CA LEU A 399 -32.32 9.44 -28.20
C LEU A 399 -33.73 10.03 -28.17
N ASN A 400 -34.49 9.83 -29.25
CA ASN A 400 -35.92 10.12 -29.36
C ASN A 400 -36.71 8.81 -29.19
N VAL A 401 -37.32 8.59 -28.03
CA VAL A 401 -38.03 7.34 -27.69
C VAL A 401 -39.42 7.61 -27.13
N LYS A 402 -40.15 6.55 -26.76
CA LYS A 402 -41.43 6.66 -26.04
C LYS A 402 -41.26 6.13 -24.63
N ASP A 403 -41.75 6.89 -23.63
CA ASP A 403 -41.77 6.47 -22.23
C ASP A 403 -42.70 5.25 -22.00
N GLY A 404 -42.72 4.73 -20.77
CA GLY A 404 -43.59 3.62 -20.36
C GLY A 404 -45.10 3.91 -20.42
N HIS A 405 -45.51 5.13 -20.81
CA HIS A 405 -46.89 5.54 -21.05
C HIS A 405 -47.15 5.86 -22.53
N GLY A 406 -46.15 5.74 -23.41
CA GLY A 406 -46.22 5.99 -24.85
C GLY A 406 -45.92 7.43 -25.28
N ASN A 407 -45.59 8.34 -24.37
CA ASN A 407 -45.28 9.74 -24.68
C ASN A 407 -43.89 9.86 -25.30
N ALA A 408 -43.73 10.75 -26.29
CA ALA A 408 -42.42 11.02 -26.88
C ALA A 408 -41.52 11.77 -25.89
N VAL A 409 -40.33 11.23 -25.62
CA VAL A 409 -39.32 11.79 -24.71
C VAL A 409 -37.95 11.86 -25.39
N GLN A 410 -37.13 12.82 -24.96
CA GLN A 410 -35.75 12.99 -25.41
C GLN A 410 -34.77 12.69 -24.28
N ILE A 411 -33.80 11.84 -24.55
CA ILE A 411 -32.81 11.36 -23.57
C ILE A 411 -31.43 11.73 -24.10
N SER A 412 -30.66 12.50 -23.33
CA SER A 412 -29.36 13.03 -23.75
C SER A 412 -28.22 12.39 -22.97
N SER A 413 -27.12 12.09 -23.66
CA SER A 413 -25.83 11.85 -23.02
C SER A 413 -25.32 13.11 -22.32
N GLN A 414 -24.32 12.93 -21.46
CA GLN A 414 -23.42 14.01 -21.06
C GLN A 414 -22.77 14.67 -22.29
N ALA A 415 -22.53 15.99 -22.21
CA ALA A 415 -22.06 16.79 -23.34
C ALA A 415 -20.53 16.75 -23.48
N PHE A 416 -20.03 16.05 -24.49
CA PHE A 416 -18.62 15.82 -24.81
C PHE A 416 -18.07 16.87 -25.78
N GLU A 417 -16.75 16.96 -25.89
CA GLU A 417 -16.06 17.85 -26.83
C GLU A 417 -15.72 17.12 -28.13
N ILE A 418 -16.00 17.77 -29.26
CA ILE A 418 -15.54 17.35 -30.60
C ILE A 418 -14.72 18.51 -31.17
N LYS A 419 -13.47 18.24 -31.53
CA LYS A 419 -12.56 19.23 -32.12
C LYS A 419 -11.93 18.68 -33.39
N ARG A 420 -11.63 19.59 -34.32
CA ARG A 420 -10.70 19.32 -35.42
C ARG A 420 -9.45 20.14 -35.18
N ALA A 421 -8.35 19.43 -34.89
CA ALA A 421 -7.04 20.03 -34.71
C ALA A 421 -6.61 20.75 -36.00
N GLY A 422 -5.78 21.78 -35.86
CA GLY A 422 -4.99 22.28 -36.98
C GLY A 422 -3.87 21.30 -37.34
N ASP A 423 -2.99 21.73 -38.22
CA ASP A 423 -1.83 20.97 -38.72
C ASP A 423 -0.68 20.88 -37.69
N GLU A 424 -0.87 21.37 -36.47
CA GLU A 424 0.10 21.25 -35.38
C GLU A 424 0.06 19.87 -34.71
N LEU A 425 1.12 19.56 -33.95
CA LEU A 425 1.19 18.35 -33.13
C LEU A 425 0.58 18.61 -31.75
N VAL A 426 -0.53 17.92 -31.45
CA VAL A 426 -1.35 18.16 -30.25
C VAL A 426 -0.95 17.24 -29.09
N GLU A 427 -0.62 15.98 -29.39
CA GLU A 427 -0.21 14.98 -28.40
C GLU A 427 0.95 14.12 -28.90
N PHE A 428 1.77 13.64 -27.97
CA PHE A 428 2.87 12.70 -28.21
C PHE A 428 3.07 11.82 -26.96
N PHE A 429 3.06 10.50 -27.13
CA PHE A 429 3.08 9.52 -26.04
C PHE A 429 3.58 8.15 -26.51
N PHE A 430 3.96 7.29 -25.57
CA PHE A 430 4.35 5.90 -25.85
C PHE A 430 3.41 4.97 -25.11
N THR A 431 2.75 4.07 -25.84
CA THR A 431 1.83 3.09 -25.22
C THR A 431 2.58 1.83 -24.80
N GLN A 432 2.18 1.22 -23.69
CA GLN A 432 2.65 -0.10 -23.27
C GLN A 432 2.29 -1.17 -24.31
N LYS A 433 1.16 -1.03 -25.00
CA LYS A 433 0.74 -1.93 -26.09
C LYS A 433 1.78 -2.01 -27.21
N ASN A 434 2.36 -0.87 -27.60
CA ASN A 434 3.35 -0.81 -28.68
C ASN A 434 4.79 -0.92 -28.16
N ASN A 435 5.01 -0.68 -26.86
CA ASN A 435 6.32 -0.70 -26.20
C ASN A 435 6.25 -1.59 -24.94
N PRO A 436 6.33 -2.94 -25.05
CA PRO A 436 6.06 -3.86 -23.94
C PRO A 436 7.02 -3.78 -22.74
N THR A 437 8.14 -3.06 -22.89
CA THR A 437 9.09 -2.73 -21.81
C THR A 437 8.59 -1.62 -20.88
N LEU A 438 7.59 -0.84 -21.30
CA LEU A 438 6.95 0.17 -20.45
C LEU A 438 6.07 -0.47 -19.36
N LEU A 439 5.93 0.21 -18.23
CA LEU A 439 5.09 -0.26 -17.12
C LEU A 439 3.64 0.26 -17.21
N LYS A 440 3.43 1.32 -17.98
CA LYS A 440 2.15 1.98 -18.29
C LYS A 440 2.32 2.79 -19.59
N ASP A 441 1.27 3.46 -20.05
CA ASP A 441 1.40 4.48 -21.10
C ASP A 441 2.07 5.75 -20.52
N GLU A 442 3.04 6.31 -21.25
CA GLU A 442 3.84 7.46 -20.83
C GLU A 442 3.64 8.64 -21.81
N LYS A 443 3.13 9.78 -21.32
CA LYS A 443 2.79 10.96 -22.14
C LYS A 443 3.87 12.03 -22.04
N ALA A 444 4.37 12.49 -23.18
CA ALA A 444 5.39 13.52 -23.24
C ALA A 444 4.79 14.92 -23.05
N HIS A 445 5.60 15.85 -22.54
CA HIS A 445 5.29 17.28 -22.54
C HIS A 445 5.66 17.88 -23.90
N ILE A 446 4.88 18.86 -24.39
CA ILE A 446 5.11 19.56 -25.65
C ILE A 446 5.13 21.07 -25.37
N ALA A 447 6.25 21.73 -25.61
CA ALA A 447 6.42 23.18 -25.44
C ALA A 447 7.55 23.71 -26.35
N ASP A 448 7.42 24.93 -26.87
CA ASP A 448 8.50 25.70 -27.52
C ASP A 448 9.33 24.99 -28.61
N GLY A 449 8.74 24.03 -29.33
CA GLY A 449 9.43 23.23 -30.35
C GLY A 449 10.23 22.04 -29.80
N GLU A 450 10.02 21.70 -28.53
CA GLU A 450 10.55 20.53 -27.85
C GLU A 450 9.42 19.58 -27.42
N ILE A 451 9.73 18.29 -27.37
CA ILE A 451 8.87 17.23 -26.84
C ILE A 451 9.71 16.43 -25.86
N SER A 452 9.38 16.47 -24.57
CA SER A 452 10.24 15.92 -23.51
C SER A 452 9.53 14.91 -22.61
N LEU A 453 10.25 13.84 -22.25
CA LEU A 453 9.75 12.77 -21.40
C LEU A 453 10.92 12.05 -20.69
N SER A 454 10.81 11.89 -19.37
CA SER A 454 11.73 11.05 -18.58
C SER A 454 10.99 9.82 -18.07
N ILE A 455 11.53 8.63 -18.38
CA ILE A 455 11.01 7.30 -18.02
C ILE A 455 12.08 6.61 -17.14
N PRO A 456 12.08 6.81 -15.80
CA PRO A 456 13.22 6.45 -14.94
C PRO A 456 13.65 4.98 -15.00
N TYR A 457 12.70 4.09 -15.30
CA TYR A 457 12.88 2.65 -15.26
C TYR A 457 13.21 2.02 -16.62
N LEU A 458 13.33 2.82 -17.70
CA LEU A 458 13.67 2.36 -19.04
C LEU A 458 15.16 2.60 -19.33
N LYS A 459 15.81 1.70 -20.07
CA LYS A 459 17.24 1.77 -20.41
C LYS A 459 17.52 1.57 -21.90
N ASP A 460 16.73 0.75 -22.59
CA ASP A 460 16.75 0.67 -24.04
C ASP A 460 15.76 1.68 -24.65
N PHE A 461 16.30 2.65 -25.38
CA PHE A 461 15.57 3.67 -26.14
C PHE A 461 15.70 3.47 -27.66
N SER A 462 16.40 2.42 -28.11
CA SER A 462 16.83 2.25 -29.51
C SER A 462 15.71 1.90 -30.49
N LYS A 463 14.53 1.51 -29.99
CA LYS A 463 13.40 1.07 -30.83
C LYS A 463 12.05 1.32 -30.14
N LEU A 464 11.74 2.57 -29.85
CA LEU A 464 10.43 2.95 -29.31
C LEU A 464 9.47 3.38 -30.42
N ILE A 465 8.20 3.03 -30.27
CA ILE A 465 7.10 3.39 -31.17
C ILE A 465 6.26 4.48 -30.50
N ALA A 466 6.33 5.70 -31.06
CA ALA A 466 5.57 6.84 -30.58
C ALA A 466 4.16 6.87 -31.20
N SER A 467 3.17 7.15 -30.37
CA SER A 467 1.82 7.55 -30.75
C SER A 467 1.69 9.07 -30.64
N PHE A 468 1.11 9.70 -31.65
CA PHE A 468 0.96 11.16 -31.72
C PHE A 468 -0.29 11.58 -32.50
N GLN A 469 -0.69 12.84 -32.31
CA GLN A 469 -1.94 13.38 -32.86
C GLN A 469 -1.70 14.68 -33.64
N THR A 470 -1.94 14.66 -34.95
CA THR A 470 -1.93 15.81 -35.87
C THR A 470 -2.73 15.48 -37.14
N ASN A 471 -3.09 16.49 -37.93
CA ASN A 471 -3.60 16.34 -39.30
C ASN A 471 -2.51 16.45 -40.39
N ALA A 472 -1.30 16.91 -40.01
CA ALA A 472 -0.17 17.05 -40.91
C ALA A 472 0.57 15.72 -41.18
N ARG A 473 1.39 15.70 -42.24
CA ARG A 473 2.34 14.62 -42.48
C ARG A 473 3.53 14.77 -41.54
N VAL A 474 4.06 13.67 -41.04
CA VAL A 474 5.12 13.67 -40.00
C VAL A 474 6.32 12.90 -40.51
N PHE A 475 7.53 13.44 -40.35
CA PHE A 475 8.76 12.84 -40.85
C PHE A 475 9.87 12.83 -39.79
N VAL A 476 10.74 11.83 -39.85
CA VAL A 476 12.08 11.86 -39.24
C VAL A 476 13.08 11.73 -40.39
N GLY A 477 13.78 12.81 -40.70
CA GLY A 477 14.50 12.96 -41.97
C GLY A 477 13.53 12.87 -43.16
N GLU A 478 13.77 11.88 -44.04
CA GLU A 478 12.91 11.55 -45.18
C GLU A 478 11.86 10.46 -44.86
N THR A 479 11.96 9.79 -43.71
CA THR A 479 11.08 8.67 -43.34
C THR A 479 9.76 9.19 -42.78
N GLU A 480 8.66 8.99 -43.50
CA GLU A 480 7.32 9.32 -43.04
C GLU A 480 6.92 8.43 -41.83
N GLN A 481 6.32 9.07 -40.83
CA GLN A 481 6.02 8.51 -39.52
C GLN A 481 4.54 8.20 -39.42
N VAL A 482 4.21 6.93 -39.17
CA VAL A 482 2.83 6.49 -38.91
C VAL A 482 2.65 6.37 -37.40
N SER A 483 1.72 7.15 -36.86
CA SER A 483 1.40 7.20 -35.43
C SER A 483 1.09 5.82 -34.87
N GLY A 484 1.80 5.42 -33.81
CA GLY A 484 1.65 4.11 -33.18
C GLY A 484 2.21 2.93 -34.00
N VAL A 485 2.96 3.18 -35.07
CA VAL A 485 3.53 2.13 -35.95
C VAL A 485 5.03 2.33 -36.21
N THR A 486 5.50 3.54 -36.55
CA THR A 486 6.92 3.74 -36.89
C THR A 486 7.78 3.78 -35.62
N ALA A 487 8.78 2.88 -35.57
CA ALA A 487 9.78 2.83 -34.50
C ALA A 487 10.98 3.74 -34.80
N ASN A 488 11.52 4.40 -33.77
CA ASN A 488 12.72 5.23 -33.87
C ASN A 488 13.69 4.94 -32.70
N ASP A 489 14.96 5.30 -32.90
CA ASP A 489 16.00 5.31 -31.87
C ASP A 489 15.97 6.67 -31.15
N PHE A 490 15.55 6.68 -29.89
CA PHE A 490 15.50 7.85 -29.01
C PHE A 490 16.67 7.89 -28.01
N SER A 491 17.74 7.10 -28.20
CA SER A 491 18.99 7.23 -27.42
C SER A 491 19.68 8.59 -27.60
N LYS A 492 19.23 9.37 -28.60
CA LYS A 492 19.62 10.76 -28.88
C LYS A 492 18.36 11.55 -29.27
N PRO A 493 18.39 12.90 -29.23
CA PRO A 493 17.26 13.71 -29.64
C PRO A 493 16.86 13.47 -31.10
N VAL A 494 15.56 13.24 -31.36
CA VAL A 494 15.00 12.92 -32.68
C VAL A 494 14.22 14.12 -33.20
N VAL A 495 14.54 14.62 -34.40
CA VAL A 495 13.81 15.74 -35.00
C VAL A 495 12.60 15.23 -35.79
N TYR A 496 11.41 15.56 -35.30
CA TYR A 496 10.13 15.33 -35.96
C TYR A 496 9.75 16.57 -36.78
N ARG A 497 9.66 16.42 -38.10
CA ARG A 497 9.25 17.47 -39.04
C ARG A 497 7.77 17.28 -39.40
N ILE A 498 6.96 18.27 -39.07
CA ILE A 498 5.51 18.31 -39.29
C ILE A 498 5.27 19.17 -40.54
N VAL A 499 4.57 18.63 -41.54
CA VAL A 499 4.35 19.25 -42.86
C VAL A 499 2.87 19.33 -43.15
N ASP A 500 2.35 20.56 -43.25
CA ASP A 500 0.91 20.81 -43.44
C ASP A 500 0.43 20.57 -44.88
N ALA A 501 -0.88 20.69 -45.10
CA ALA A 501 -1.48 20.53 -46.43
C ALA A 501 -1.14 21.65 -47.45
N GLN A 502 -0.34 22.65 -47.07
CA GLN A 502 0.21 23.70 -47.93
C GLN A 502 1.73 23.52 -48.16
N ASN A 503 2.37 22.54 -47.49
CA ASN A 503 3.81 22.30 -47.41
C ASN A 503 4.59 23.36 -46.59
N ASN A 504 3.95 24.03 -45.64
CA ASN A 504 4.71 24.72 -44.58
C ASN A 504 5.23 23.68 -43.58
N GLU A 505 6.37 23.95 -42.96
CA GLU A 505 7.04 23.00 -42.06
C GLU A 505 7.19 23.56 -40.63
N LYS A 506 6.96 22.70 -39.63
CA LYS A 506 7.24 22.97 -38.21
C LYS A 506 8.02 21.80 -37.61
N THR A 507 9.17 22.06 -37.00
CA THR A 507 10.02 21.03 -36.39
C THR A 507 9.84 20.96 -34.88
N TYR A 508 9.81 19.73 -34.35
CA TYR A 508 9.87 19.45 -32.92
C TYR A 508 11.08 18.56 -32.61
N THR A 509 11.85 18.90 -31.58
CA THR A 509 12.96 18.06 -31.08
C THR A 509 12.44 17.16 -29.96
N VAL A 510 12.35 15.85 -30.21
CA VAL A 510 11.94 14.87 -29.20
C VAL A 510 13.15 14.44 -28.38
N LYS A 511 13.06 14.59 -27.05
CA LYS A 511 14.06 14.14 -26.08
C LYS A 511 13.41 13.17 -25.08
N ILE A 512 13.80 11.90 -25.17
CA ILE A 512 13.43 10.88 -24.19
C ILE A 512 14.67 10.57 -23.34
N SER A 513 14.51 10.39 -22.03
CA SER A 513 15.60 10.00 -21.13
C SER A 513 15.13 9.05 -20.02
N ASP A 514 16.07 8.53 -19.26
CA ASP A 514 15.87 7.94 -17.94
C ASP A 514 16.26 8.95 -16.84
N THR A 515 16.75 8.47 -15.70
CA THR A 515 17.38 9.25 -14.62
C THR A 515 18.89 8.97 -14.46
N GLY A 516 19.52 8.26 -15.40
CA GLY A 516 20.90 7.75 -15.33
C GLY A 516 21.14 6.61 -14.33
N LEU A 517 20.39 6.54 -13.23
CA LEU A 517 20.61 5.57 -12.15
C LEU A 517 20.40 4.10 -12.59
N PRO A 518 21.08 3.12 -11.96
CA PRO A 518 20.78 1.70 -12.17
C PRO A 518 19.34 1.35 -11.80
N VAL A 519 18.72 0.45 -12.57
CA VAL A 519 17.34 0.00 -12.35
C VAL A 519 17.34 -1.36 -11.67
N VAL A 520 16.81 -1.43 -10.46
CA VAL A 520 16.60 -2.66 -9.68
C VAL A 520 15.20 -3.19 -9.98
N ARG A 521 15.10 -4.35 -10.63
CA ARG A 521 13.82 -5.00 -10.96
C ARG A 521 13.61 -6.21 -10.06
N ILE A 522 12.50 -6.21 -9.33
CA ILE A 522 12.12 -7.22 -8.33
C ILE A 522 10.74 -7.78 -8.64
N THR A 523 10.59 -9.09 -8.53
CA THR A 523 9.28 -9.74 -8.43
C THR A 523 9.15 -10.38 -7.04
N THR A 524 7.98 -10.33 -6.43
CA THR A 524 7.61 -11.00 -5.18
C THR A 524 6.32 -11.80 -5.40
N PRO A 525 6.11 -12.95 -4.73
CA PRO A 525 4.88 -13.73 -4.89
C PRO A 525 3.66 -13.10 -4.19
N SER A 526 3.90 -12.19 -3.26
CA SER A 526 2.89 -11.44 -2.50
C SER A 526 3.47 -10.12 -1.99
N LEU A 527 2.62 -9.24 -1.44
CA LEU A 527 3.06 -7.98 -0.83
C LEU A 527 3.94 -8.26 0.41
N ILE A 528 5.06 -7.56 0.52
CA ILE A 528 5.97 -7.66 1.68
C ILE A 528 5.38 -6.87 2.85
N THR A 529 4.66 -7.55 3.74
CA THR A 529 3.93 -6.94 4.88
C THR A 529 4.62 -7.09 6.23
N SER A 530 5.63 -7.95 6.37
CA SER A 530 6.35 -8.18 7.62
C SER A 530 7.76 -7.58 7.60
N LYS A 531 8.17 -6.94 8.70
CA LYS A 531 9.57 -6.61 8.96
C LYS A 531 10.38 -7.76 9.57
N GLU A 532 9.74 -8.88 9.96
CA GLU A 532 10.42 -10.03 10.59
C GLU A 532 10.52 -11.25 9.66
N ASN A 533 9.41 -11.66 9.05
CA ASN A 533 9.36 -12.84 8.20
C ASN A 533 10.00 -12.57 6.83
N TRP A 534 10.90 -13.46 6.40
CA TRP A 534 11.49 -13.44 5.06
C TRP A 534 10.56 -14.11 4.05
N THR A 535 10.03 -13.35 3.10
CA THR A 535 9.31 -13.86 1.95
C THR A 535 10.30 -14.45 0.95
N ALA A 536 10.15 -15.74 0.67
CA ALA A 536 10.88 -16.46 -0.38
C ALA A 536 10.12 -16.42 -1.72
N GLY A 537 10.75 -16.93 -2.78
CA GLY A 537 10.18 -16.92 -4.14
C GLY A 537 10.29 -15.57 -4.85
N CYS A 538 10.98 -14.59 -4.25
CA CYS A 538 11.28 -13.32 -4.90
C CYS A 538 12.42 -13.49 -5.91
N THR A 539 12.47 -12.61 -6.92
CA THR A 539 13.57 -12.56 -7.90
C THR A 539 14.19 -11.16 -7.98
N LEU A 540 15.43 -11.07 -8.45
CA LEU A 540 16.16 -9.82 -8.60
C LEU A 540 16.99 -9.78 -9.88
N THR A 541 16.79 -8.74 -10.68
CA THR A 541 17.76 -8.29 -11.69
C THR A 541 18.13 -6.84 -11.43
N ILE A 542 19.33 -6.43 -11.85
CA ILE A 542 19.79 -5.04 -11.78
C ILE A 542 20.39 -4.68 -13.13
N GLU A 543 20.05 -3.51 -13.65
CA GLU A 543 20.40 -3.04 -14.97
C GLU A 543 21.14 -1.70 -14.87
N ASP A 544 22.43 -1.68 -15.22
CA ASP A 544 23.30 -0.50 -15.19
C ASP A 544 23.97 -0.27 -16.57
N GLU A 545 24.92 0.66 -16.66
CA GLU A 545 25.66 0.98 -17.89
C GLU A 545 26.42 -0.23 -18.50
N LYS A 546 26.61 -1.32 -17.74
CA LYS A 546 27.25 -2.56 -18.19
C LYS A 546 26.24 -3.63 -18.62
N GLY A 547 24.94 -3.34 -18.52
CA GLY A 547 23.84 -4.21 -18.90
C GLY A 547 23.12 -4.88 -17.71
N VAL A 548 22.40 -5.97 -18.00
CA VAL A 548 21.55 -6.66 -17.02
C VAL A 548 22.32 -7.76 -16.27
N THR A 549 22.45 -7.60 -14.95
CA THR A 549 22.90 -8.65 -14.04
C THR A 549 21.69 -9.35 -13.40
N ASN A 550 21.60 -10.67 -13.55
CA ASN A 550 20.54 -11.49 -12.94
C ASN A 550 21.07 -12.21 -11.69
N TYR A 551 20.41 -12.00 -10.54
CA TYR A 551 20.76 -12.60 -9.25
C TYR A 551 19.91 -13.83 -8.91
N GLY A 552 18.95 -14.18 -9.77
CA GLY A 552 18.07 -15.33 -9.61
C GLY A 552 17.11 -15.17 -8.44
N ALA A 553 16.89 -16.27 -7.72
CA ALA A 553 16.03 -16.29 -6.54
C ALA A 553 16.70 -15.58 -5.34
N ILE A 554 15.91 -14.73 -4.69
CA ILE A 554 16.25 -14.01 -3.47
C ILE A 554 15.11 -14.14 -2.44
N GLU A 555 15.38 -13.71 -1.21
CA GLU A 555 14.37 -13.55 -0.17
C GLU A 555 14.34 -12.09 0.30
N MET A 556 13.18 -11.61 0.72
CA MET A 556 12.97 -10.22 1.12
C MET A 556 12.14 -10.09 2.39
N ARG A 557 12.44 -9.07 3.20
CA ARG A 557 11.55 -8.60 4.28
C ARG A 557 11.54 -7.08 4.36
N GLY A 558 10.54 -6.52 5.03
CA GLY A 558 10.57 -5.13 5.49
C GLY A 558 11.71 -4.86 6.47
N ARG A 559 12.03 -3.60 6.74
CA ARG A 559 13.04 -3.25 7.77
C ARG A 559 12.78 -1.92 8.46
N GLY A 560 13.57 -1.69 9.52
CA GLY A 560 13.55 -0.49 10.34
C GLY A 560 12.35 -0.47 11.29
N ASN A 561 12.43 0.39 12.31
CA ASN A 561 11.38 0.51 13.31
C ASN A 561 10.42 1.65 12.92
N SER A 562 10.74 2.92 13.16
CA SER A 562 9.89 4.04 12.75
C SER A 562 9.64 4.11 11.23
N THR A 563 10.64 3.79 10.40
CA THR A 563 10.53 3.84 8.94
C THR A 563 9.57 2.79 8.35
N TRP A 564 9.17 1.77 9.11
CA TRP A 564 8.24 0.75 8.63
C TRP A 564 6.78 1.24 8.58
N THR A 565 6.42 2.28 9.35
CA THR A 565 5.06 2.84 9.34
C THR A 565 4.83 3.79 8.15
N TYR A 566 5.88 4.47 7.67
CA TYR A 566 5.83 5.45 6.58
C TYR A 566 5.24 4.87 5.27
N PRO A 567 4.69 5.70 4.35
CA PRO A 567 4.06 5.22 3.11
C PRO A 567 5.01 4.36 2.26
N LYS A 568 6.23 4.87 2.04
CA LYS A 568 7.28 4.23 1.25
C LYS A 568 8.13 3.32 2.13
N LYS A 569 8.03 2.01 1.92
CA LYS A 569 8.63 0.97 2.78
C LYS A 569 10.10 0.68 2.42
N PRO A 570 11.04 0.68 3.37
CA PRO A 570 12.40 0.19 3.14
C PRO A 570 12.49 -1.34 3.30
N TYR A 571 13.42 -1.98 2.59
CA TYR A 571 13.52 -3.45 2.51
C TYR A 571 14.92 -3.97 2.85
N ALA A 572 14.99 -5.22 3.31
CA ALA A 572 16.21 -6.00 3.42
C ALA A 572 16.17 -7.19 2.44
N LEU A 573 17.27 -7.45 1.74
CA LEU A 573 17.42 -8.47 0.72
C LEU A 573 18.40 -9.56 1.19
N ARG A 574 18.06 -10.84 0.95
CA ARG A 574 18.97 -11.98 1.06
C ARG A 574 19.09 -12.65 -0.30
N LEU A 575 20.26 -12.52 -0.92
CA LEU A 575 20.61 -13.28 -2.13
C LEU A 575 20.84 -14.75 -1.77
N SER A 576 20.48 -15.66 -2.68
CA SER A 576 20.77 -17.08 -2.56
C SER A 576 22.29 -17.37 -2.51
N GLN A 577 23.11 -16.59 -3.24
CA GLN A 577 24.57 -16.72 -3.30
C GLN A 577 25.31 -15.41 -2.94
N ARG A 578 26.62 -15.51 -2.64
CA ARG A 578 27.47 -14.33 -2.36
C ARG A 578 27.88 -13.66 -3.66
N SER A 579 27.11 -12.66 -4.08
CA SER A 579 27.34 -11.89 -5.30
C SER A 579 27.85 -10.49 -5.01
N GLU A 580 28.62 -9.92 -5.95
CA GLU A 580 28.95 -8.51 -6.02
C GLU A 580 27.72 -7.74 -6.50
N VAL A 581 27.48 -6.53 -6.00
CA VAL A 581 26.30 -5.72 -6.37
C VAL A 581 26.74 -4.30 -6.66
N LEU A 582 26.59 -3.83 -7.91
CA LEU A 582 27.02 -2.49 -8.37
C LEU A 582 28.47 -2.15 -7.95
N GLY A 583 29.38 -3.13 -8.06
CA GLY A 583 30.78 -3.01 -7.66
C GLY A 583 31.07 -3.16 -6.16
N MET A 584 30.04 -3.31 -5.30
CA MET A 584 30.22 -3.52 -3.86
C MET A 584 30.58 -4.98 -3.54
N PRO A 585 31.49 -5.25 -2.58
CA PRO A 585 32.07 -6.58 -2.37
C PRO A 585 31.09 -7.73 -2.12
N LYS A 586 31.49 -8.95 -2.54
CA LYS A 586 30.61 -10.13 -2.61
C LYS A 586 29.97 -10.51 -1.27
N HIS A 587 28.65 -10.35 -1.15
CA HIS A 587 27.88 -10.67 0.06
C HIS A 587 26.44 -11.15 -0.24
N LYS A 588 25.77 -11.78 0.75
CA LYS A 588 24.36 -12.20 0.60
C LYS A 588 23.35 -11.14 1.06
N ARG A 589 23.71 -10.26 2.01
CA ARG A 589 22.79 -9.31 2.66
C ARG A 589 22.95 -7.89 2.13
N TRP A 590 21.84 -7.30 1.69
CA TRP A 590 21.75 -5.94 1.13
C TRP A 590 20.50 -5.23 1.64
N VAL A 591 20.44 -3.91 1.50
CA VAL A 591 19.36 -3.06 2.00
C VAL A 591 18.91 -2.09 0.92
N LEU A 592 17.60 -1.88 0.78
CA LEU A 592 17.01 -0.77 0.04
C LEU A 592 16.50 0.26 1.05
N LEU A 593 17.22 1.38 1.20
CA LEU A 593 16.78 2.51 2.03
C LEU A 593 15.84 3.41 1.23
N ALA A 594 14.64 3.63 1.77
CA ALA A 594 13.60 4.42 1.13
C ALA A 594 13.84 5.94 1.19
N ASN A 595 14.65 6.40 2.16
CA ASN A 595 14.94 7.81 2.47
C ASN A 595 13.71 8.74 2.41
N TRP A 596 12.52 8.24 2.79
CA TRP A 596 11.24 8.87 2.44
C TRP A 596 11.09 10.30 2.94
N LYS A 597 11.46 10.58 4.20
CA LYS A 597 11.37 11.92 4.80
C LYS A 597 12.54 12.86 4.44
N ASP A 598 13.55 12.36 3.74
CA ASP A 598 14.70 13.18 3.36
C ASP A 598 14.44 13.82 1.99
N ARG A 599 14.13 15.12 1.99
CA ARG A 599 13.88 15.88 0.75
C ARG A 599 15.00 15.75 -0.28
N THR A 600 16.24 15.63 0.21
CA THR A 600 17.45 15.52 -0.62
C THR A 600 17.71 14.08 -1.09
N LEU A 601 17.18 13.08 -0.38
CA LEU A 601 17.56 11.65 -0.43
C LEU A 601 19.04 11.35 -0.07
N LEU A 602 19.88 12.36 0.19
CA LEU A 602 21.33 12.23 0.28
C LEU A 602 21.86 11.93 1.69
N ARG A 603 21.10 12.21 2.76
CA ARG A 603 21.63 12.31 4.14
C ARG A 603 22.42 11.10 4.61
N ASN A 604 21.91 9.90 4.35
CA ASN A 604 22.58 8.63 4.68
C ASN A 604 23.91 8.48 3.91
N ASP A 605 23.92 8.71 2.59
CA ASP A 605 25.13 8.55 1.77
C ASP A 605 26.21 9.56 2.13
N ILE A 606 25.85 10.83 2.39
CA ILE A 606 26.80 11.86 2.81
C ILE A 606 27.44 11.47 4.15
N CYS A 607 26.67 10.98 5.13
CA CYS A 607 27.24 10.55 6.41
C CYS A 607 28.13 9.31 6.28
N PHE A 608 27.78 8.37 5.39
CA PHE A 608 28.67 7.27 5.04
C PHE A 608 29.94 7.77 4.31
N ALA A 609 29.84 8.79 3.46
CA ALA A 609 30.99 9.39 2.77
C ALA A 609 31.91 10.14 3.72
N ILE A 610 31.38 10.88 4.69
CA ILE A 610 32.12 11.52 5.79
C ILE A 610 32.85 10.43 6.61
N ALA A 611 32.18 9.34 6.96
CA ALA A 611 32.81 8.23 7.70
C ALA A 611 33.96 7.57 6.90
N ARG A 612 33.80 7.41 5.57
CA ARG A 612 34.86 6.93 4.65
C ARG A 612 36.10 7.86 4.58
N LYS A 613 36.06 9.07 5.16
CA LYS A 613 37.23 9.97 5.30
C LYS A 613 38.00 9.80 6.61
N THR A 614 37.65 8.85 7.47
CA THR A 614 38.22 8.66 8.83
C THR A 614 38.95 7.31 9.00
N ASP A 615 39.49 6.98 10.19
CA ASP A 615 40.10 5.66 10.46
C ASP A 615 39.04 4.61 10.90
N LEU A 616 37.73 4.91 10.83
CA LEU A 616 36.70 3.91 11.15
C LEU A 616 36.84 2.69 10.24
N LYS A 617 37.14 1.53 10.85
CA LYS A 617 37.55 0.29 10.15
C LYS A 617 36.67 -0.13 8.98
N TRP A 618 35.36 0.13 9.06
CA TRP A 618 34.42 -0.02 7.96
C TRP A 618 33.18 0.86 8.18
N THR A 619 32.50 1.18 7.09
CA THR A 619 31.18 1.84 7.04
C THR A 619 30.46 1.39 5.75
N PRO A 620 29.12 1.30 5.72
CA PRO A 620 28.39 0.87 4.52
C PRO A 620 28.74 1.68 3.27
N SER A 621 28.90 0.98 2.14
CA SER A 621 28.83 1.56 0.80
C SER A 621 27.44 1.35 0.20
N GLY A 622 27.10 2.10 -0.85
CA GLY A 622 25.82 2.01 -1.55
C GLY A 622 25.79 2.83 -2.84
N GLN A 623 24.72 2.68 -3.60
CA GLN A 623 24.39 3.51 -4.76
C GLN A 623 22.90 3.82 -4.78
N PHE A 624 22.54 4.96 -5.38
CA PHE A 624 21.15 5.28 -5.67
C PHE A 624 20.65 4.50 -6.89
N VAL A 625 19.42 4.00 -6.81
CA VAL A 625 18.80 3.13 -7.82
C VAL A 625 17.32 3.48 -8.02
N GLU A 626 16.79 3.27 -9.21
CA GLU A 626 15.34 3.22 -9.42
C GLU A 626 14.83 1.82 -9.13
N VAL A 627 13.78 1.66 -8.33
CA VAL A 627 13.22 0.33 -8.01
C VAL A 627 11.92 0.10 -8.77
N VAL A 628 11.86 -1.00 -9.51
CA VAL A 628 10.63 -1.57 -10.07
C VAL A 628 10.30 -2.84 -9.29
N MET A 629 9.14 -2.87 -8.63
CA MET A 629 8.64 -4.04 -7.91
C MET A 629 7.31 -4.48 -8.52
N ASN A 630 7.19 -5.75 -8.92
CA ASN A 630 5.95 -6.33 -9.48
C ASN A 630 5.36 -5.53 -10.67
N ARG A 631 6.23 -5.10 -11.59
CA ARG A 631 5.91 -4.20 -12.73
C ARG A 631 5.40 -2.80 -12.35
N GLN A 632 5.56 -2.37 -11.10
CA GLN A 632 5.33 -0.98 -10.68
C GLN A 632 6.66 -0.29 -10.36
N HIS A 633 6.92 0.88 -10.94
CA HIS A 633 8.02 1.74 -10.48
C HIS A 633 7.63 2.37 -9.15
N ILE A 634 8.47 2.17 -8.13
CA ILE A 634 8.25 2.65 -6.76
C ILE A 634 9.29 3.69 -6.33
N GLY A 635 9.91 4.38 -7.30
CA GLY A 635 10.84 5.49 -7.09
C GLY A 635 12.26 5.10 -6.69
N ASN A 636 13.01 6.12 -6.28
CA ASN A 636 14.42 6.05 -5.88
C ASN A 636 14.63 5.25 -4.58
N TYR A 637 15.67 4.45 -4.49
CA TYR A 637 16.18 3.91 -3.21
C TYR A 637 17.69 4.04 -3.16
N TYR A 638 18.27 4.09 -1.96
CA TYR A 638 19.71 3.88 -1.78
C TYR A 638 19.94 2.39 -1.48
N LEU A 639 20.46 1.65 -2.47
CA LEU A 639 20.84 0.25 -2.36
C LEU A 639 22.22 0.14 -1.73
N CYS A 640 22.29 -0.37 -0.51
CA CYS A 640 23.50 -0.37 0.30
C CYS A 640 23.82 -1.69 1.00
N GLU A 641 25.02 -1.75 1.54
CA GLU A 641 25.50 -2.84 2.37
C GLU A 641 24.78 -2.89 3.72
N GLN A 642 24.21 -4.05 4.08
CA GLN A 642 23.77 -4.27 5.47
C GLN A 642 24.99 -4.39 6.40
N ILE A 643 24.97 -3.70 7.55
CA ILE A 643 25.92 -3.94 8.64
C ILE A 643 25.84 -5.42 9.07
N ARG A 644 26.96 -6.13 8.90
CA ARG A 644 27.21 -7.49 9.37
C ARG A 644 28.72 -7.68 9.57
N ILE A 645 29.07 -8.68 10.38
CA ILE A 645 30.42 -9.24 10.39
C ILE A 645 30.67 -9.87 9.00
N ASP A 646 31.79 -9.52 8.38
CA ASP A 646 32.34 -10.16 7.19
C ASP A 646 33.74 -9.61 6.94
N LYS A 647 34.61 -10.37 6.28
CA LYS A 647 35.97 -9.91 5.91
C LYS A 647 35.99 -8.64 5.05
N ASN A 648 34.91 -8.36 4.31
CA ASN A 648 34.75 -7.16 3.50
C ASN A 648 33.89 -6.07 4.19
N ARG A 649 33.43 -6.30 5.43
CA ARG A 649 32.57 -5.39 6.20
C ARG A 649 33.15 -5.14 7.60
N VAL A 650 32.40 -5.43 8.68
CA VAL A 650 32.95 -5.42 10.03
C VAL A 650 33.87 -6.64 10.16
N ASN A 651 35.14 -6.47 9.79
CA ASN A 651 36.13 -7.54 9.71
C ASN A 651 36.65 -7.92 11.10
N ILE A 652 35.87 -8.75 11.80
CA ILE A 652 36.22 -9.48 13.02
C ILE A 652 35.80 -10.95 12.82
N PRO A 653 36.24 -11.91 13.66
CA PRO A 653 35.75 -13.29 13.58
C PRO A 653 34.25 -13.38 13.87
N GLU A 654 33.50 -14.17 13.10
CA GLU A 654 32.19 -14.67 13.57
C GLU A 654 32.43 -15.67 14.72
N MET A 655 31.54 -15.74 15.70
CA MET A 655 31.60 -16.74 16.77
C MET A 655 30.63 -17.89 16.50
N THR A 656 30.91 -19.02 17.14
CA THR A 656 30.09 -20.22 17.23
C THR A 656 29.61 -20.42 18.67
N ALA A 657 28.61 -21.27 18.89
CA ALA A 657 28.19 -21.69 20.24
C ALA A 657 29.29 -22.43 21.03
N THR A 658 30.40 -22.81 20.40
CA THR A 658 31.57 -23.45 21.02
C THR A 658 32.71 -22.49 21.37
N ASP A 659 32.66 -21.22 20.96
CA ASP A 659 33.67 -20.21 21.33
C ASP A 659 33.46 -19.73 22.78
N GLU A 660 33.82 -20.59 23.74
CA GLU A 660 33.63 -20.38 25.18
C GLU A 660 34.91 -20.40 26.04
N ASP A 661 36.09 -20.68 25.48
CA ASP A 661 37.37 -20.54 26.18
C ASP A 661 37.79 -19.06 26.31
N GLU A 662 38.75 -18.77 27.19
CA GLU A 662 39.22 -17.41 27.51
C GLU A 662 39.68 -16.61 26.26
N THR A 663 40.26 -17.29 25.27
CA THR A 663 40.70 -16.67 24.01
C THR A 663 39.55 -16.55 23.03
N SER A 664 38.78 -17.64 22.84
CA SER A 664 37.70 -17.70 21.86
C SER A 664 36.53 -16.77 22.20
N ILE A 665 36.15 -16.72 23.48
CA ILE A 665 35.04 -15.90 23.98
C ILE A 665 35.36 -14.40 23.94
N SER A 666 36.65 -14.05 23.78
CA SER A 666 37.10 -12.66 23.92
C SER A 666 36.59 -11.72 22.84
N GLY A 667 36.01 -12.20 21.74
CA GLY A 667 35.48 -11.33 20.69
C GLY A 667 34.92 -12.04 19.46
N GLY A 668 34.40 -11.20 18.55
CA GLY A 668 33.45 -11.58 17.51
C GLY A 668 32.03 -11.03 17.77
N TYR A 669 31.91 -10.02 18.65
CA TYR A 669 30.63 -9.38 18.96
C TYR A 669 30.41 -8.13 18.09
N LEU A 670 29.19 -8.01 17.58
CA LEU A 670 28.63 -6.80 17.00
C LEU A 670 27.51 -6.31 17.92
N LEU A 671 27.59 -5.05 18.35
CA LEU A 671 26.67 -4.43 19.30
C LEU A 671 25.98 -3.23 18.65
N GLU A 672 24.74 -2.98 19.07
CA GLU A 672 23.95 -1.81 18.70
C GLU A 672 23.36 -1.22 19.98
N PHE A 673 23.68 0.04 20.27
CA PHE A 673 23.01 0.79 21.31
C PHE A 673 21.72 1.36 20.71
N ASP A 674 20.58 0.87 21.20
CA ASP A 674 19.25 1.20 20.71
C ASP A 674 18.22 1.21 21.86
N THR A 675 17.54 2.35 22.02
CA THR A 675 16.46 2.55 22.98
C THR A 675 15.14 1.85 22.66
N ASN A 676 14.95 1.28 21.46
CA ASN A 676 13.87 0.29 21.23
C ASN A 676 14.11 -0.98 22.07
N PHE A 677 15.38 -1.35 22.28
CA PHE A 677 15.83 -2.45 23.14
C PHE A 677 15.03 -3.75 22.90
N ASP A 678 14.84 -4.11 21.63
CA ASP A 678 13.86 -5.10 21.15
C ASP A 678 14.43 -6.51 20.92
N GLU A 679 15.70 -6.67 20.52
CA GLU A 679 16.37 -7.97 20.29
C GLU A 679 16.25 -8.97 21.47
N LYS A 680 16.34 -10.28 21.23
CA LYS A 680 16.29 -11.29 22.31
C LYS A 680 17.51 -11.20 23.23
N ASN A 681 18.71 -11.07 22.66
CA ASN A 681 19.97 -11.00 23.40
C ASN A 681 20.43 -9.55 23.58
N LYS A 682 20.26 -9.03 24.81
CA LYS A 682 20.47 -7.61 25.13
C LYS A 682 20.77 -7.39 26.62
N PHE A 683 21.40 -6.26 26.95
CA PHE A 683 21.70 -5.85 28.33
C PHE A 683 21.73 -4.32 28.47
N LYS A 684 21.66 -3.83 29.71
CA LYS A 684 21.89 -2.41 30.03
C LYS A 684 23.23 -2.19 30.76
N THR A 685 23.82 -1.01 30.61
CA THR A 685 25.08 -0.64 31.31
C THR A 685 24.83 -0.07 32.71
N ILE A 686 25.71 -0.40 33.67
CA ILE A 686 25.48 -0.23 35.12
C ILE A 686 25.61 1.23 35.60
N LYS A 687 26.33 2.11 34.89
CA LYS A 687 26.50 3.53 35.27
C LYS A 687 25.60 4.48 34.48
N ARG A 688 25.15 4.09 33.29
CA ARG A 688 24.40 4.96 32.38
C ARG A 688 23.03 4.42 31.94
N ASP A 689 22.69 3.19 32.31
CA ASP A 689 21.47 2.47 31.90
C ASP A 689 21.35 2.35 30.37
N LEU A 690 22.48 2.36 29.64
CA LEU A 690 22.45 2.37 28.17
C LEU A 690 21.97 1.03 27.64
N PRO A 691 20.88 0.99 26.85
CA PRO A 691 20.38 -0.23 26.24
C PRO A 691 21.31 -0.68 25.11
N CYS A 692 21.79 -1.91 25.20
CA CYS A 692 22.70 -2.53 24.25
C CYS A 692 22.10 -3.86 23.74
N ASN A 693 21.77 -3.89 22.46
CA ASN A 693 21.39 -5.09 21.71
C ASN A 693 22.67 -5.81 21.23
N ILE A 694 22.68 -7.15 21.25
CA ILE A 694 23.75 -7.96 20.66
C ILE A 694 23.29 -8.43 19.27
N LYS A 695 23.91 -7.90 18.21
CA LYS A 695 23.52 -8.12 16.80
C LYS A 695 24.34 -9.22 16.12
N SER A 696 25.46 -9.60 16.72
CA SER A 696 26.19 -10.84 16.43
C SER A 696 26.96 -11.25 17.70
N PRO A 697 27.05 -12.55 18.05
CA PRO A 697 26.53 -13.71 17.31
C PRO A 697 24.99 -13.70 17.20
N ASP A 698 24.46 -14.33 16.14
CA ASP A 698 23.00 -14.36 15.91
C ASP A 698 22.28 -15.16 17.03
N ASP A 699 20.97 -14.96 17.15
CA ASP A 699 20.11 -15.37 18.27
C ASP A 699 20.03 -16.88 18.56
N ASP A 700 20.42 -17.70 17.61
CA ASP A 700 20.49 -19.17 17.65
C ASP A 700 21.92 -19.69 17.89
N VAL A 701 22.92 -18.81 17.89
CA VAL A 701 24.35 -19.12 18.10
C VAL A 701 24.83 -18.71 19.49
N ILE A 702 24.39 -17.55 19.99
CA ILE A 702 24.94 -16.94 21.21
C ILE A 702 24.58 -17.72 22.49
N THR A 703 25.59 -18.00 23.32
CA THR A 703 25.40 -18.72 24.61
C THR A 703 25.20 -17.75 25.80
N PRO A 704 24.61 -18.19 26.93
CA PRO A 704 24.51 -17.37 28.13
C PRO A 704 25.87 -16.86 28.64
N LYS A 705 26.92 -17.68 28.50
CA LYS A 705 28.30 -17.32 28.89
C LYS A 705 28.89 -16.25 27.97
N GLN A 706 28.62 -16.32 26.67
CA GLN A 706 29.01 -15.29 25.70
C GLN A 706 28.28 -13.97 25.96
N THR A 707 26.98 -14.01 26.26
CA THR A 707 26.20 -12.82 26.67
C THR A 707 26.71 -12.22 27.97
N GLU A 708 27.04 -13.05 28.97
CA GLU A 708 27.63 -12.58 30.23
C GLU A 708 29.02 -11.96 30.02
N TYR A 709 29.89 -12.58 29.21
CA TYR A 709 31.23 -12.04 28.93
C TYR A 709 31.16 -10.63 28.35
N ILE A 710 30.40 -10.41 27.27
CA ILE A 710 30.36 -9.09 26.62
C ILE A 710 29.67 -8.04 27.49
N LYS A 711 28.61 -8.42 28.22
CA LYS A 711 27.97 -7.57 29.24
C LYS A 711 28.97 -7.15 30.31
N ASN A 712 29.77 -8.08 30.84
CA ASN A 712 30.74 -7.79 31.89
C ASN A 712 31.92 -6.96 31.35
N TYR A 713 32.39 -7.20 30.11
CA TYR A 713 33.43 -6.41 29.47
C TYR A 713 33.03 -4.92 29.32
N VAL A 714 31.83 -4.65 28.78
CA VAL A 714 31.31 -3.28 28.62
C VAL A 714 31.09 -2.60 29.98
N ASN A 715 30.62 -3.34 30.98
CA ASN A 715 30.41 -2.80 32.33
C ASN A 715 31.71 -2.54 33.10
N THR A 716 32.77 -3.32 32.87
CA THR A 716 34.11 -3.06 33.40
C THR A 716 34.70 -1.79 32.78
N PHE A 717 34.64 -1.64 31.45
CA PHE A 717 35.00 -0.40 30.76
C PHE A 717 34.29 0.82 31.36
N GLU A 718 32.96 0.77 31.44
CA GLU A 718 32.16 1.90 31.93
C GLU A 718 32.47 2.19 33.41
N THR A 719 32.64 1.16 34.24
CA THR A 719 33.01 1.34 35.66
C THR A 719 34.40 1.96 35.81
N LEU A 720 35.38 1.59 34.99
CA LEU A 720 36.69 2.24 34.96
C LEU A 720 36.60 3.70 34.50
N LEU A 721 35.78 4.01 33.48
CA LEU A 721 35.59 5.38 32.98
C LEU A 721 34.94 6.32 34.03
N TYR A 722 33.99 5.81 34.82
CA TYR A 722 33.28 6.58 35.86
C TYR A 722 33.91 6.51 37.26
N LYS A 723 34.96 5.71 37.47
CA LYS A 723 35.84 5.74 38.66
C LYS A 723 36.36 7.17 38.88
N ASN A 724 36.51 7.61 40.15
CA ASN A 724 36.88 8.99 40.49
C ASN A 724 38.13 9.47 39.72
N ASN A 725 39.18 8.64 39.65
CA ASN A 725 40.42 8.89 38.91
C ASN A 725 40.46 8.24 37.51
N GLY A 726 39.36 7.68 37.00
CA GLY A 726 39.35 6.85 35.78
C GLY A 726 39.92 7.53 34.52
N LEU A 727 39.61 8.81 34.34
CA LEU A 727 40.10 9.61 33.22
C LEU A 727 41.60 9.91 33.29
N SER A 728 42.18 9.93 34.50
CA SER A 728 43.61 10.21 34.73
C SER A 728 44.46 8.93 34.89
N SER A 729 43.90 7.85 35.42
CA SER A 729 44.55 6.52 35.45
C SER A 729 44.65 5.88 34.07
N LYS A 730 43.74 6.23 33.14
CA LYS A 730 43.65 5.72 31.76
C LYS A 730 43.36 4.22 31.63
N GLU A 731 43.08 3.50 32.73
CA GLU A 731 42.75 2.06 32.77
C GLU A 731 41.61 1.67 31.78
N TYR A 732 40.67 2.59 31.53
CA TYR A 732 39.59 2.38 30.56
C TYR A 732 40.07 2.23 29.11
N LEU A 733 41.26 2.77 28.77
CA LEU A 733 41.85 2.66 27.43
C LEU A 733 42.32 1.25 27.10
N ASP A 734 42.52 0.38 28.09
CA ASP A 734 42.84 -1.03 27.83
C ASP A 734 41.61 -1.78 27.28
N TYR A 735 40.40 -1.28 27.57
CA TYR A 735 39.13 -1.86 27.14
C TYR A 735 38.48 -1.16 25.94
N PHE A 736 38.85 0.10 25.65
CA PHE A 736 38.12 0.96 24.72
C PHE A 736 39.02 1.67 23.71
N ASP A 737 38.61 1.65 22.43
CA ASP A 737 39.28 2.39 21.36
C ASP A 737 38.80 3.85 21.35
N LEU A 738 39.58 4.71 22.03
CA LEU A 738 39.30 6.14 22.11
C LEU A 738 39.41 6.85 20.76
N ASP A 739 40.28 6.42 19.84
CA ASP A 739 40.45 7.09 18.55
C ASP A 739 39.26 6.80 17.63
N ALA A 740 38.80 5.55 17.56
CA ALA A 740 37.57 5.20 16.85
C ALA A 740 36.35 5.90 17.46
N ALA A 741 36.30 6.05 18.79
CA ALA A 741 35.22 6.77 19.47
C ALA A 741 35.23 8.29 19.19
N ILE A 742 36.42 8.90 19.09
CA ILE A 742 36.57 10.30 18.70
C ILE A 742 36.17 10.50 17.24
N ASP A 743 36.59 9.63 16.32
CA ASP A 743 36.20 9.70 14.91
C ASP A 743 34.68 9.56 14.75
N TYR A 744 34.06 8.57 15.42
CA TYR A 744 32.61 8.39 15.44
C TYR A 744 31.88 9.65 15.95
N TRP A 745 32.39 10.26 17.03
CA TRP A 745 31.83 11.50 17.57
C TRP A 745 32.02 12.69 16.62
N LEU A 746 33.19 12.83 15.98
CA LEU A 746 33.44 13.87 14.98
C LEU A 746 32.49 13.75 13.79
N ILE A 747 32.20 12.53 13.31
CA ILE A 747 31.23 12.29 12.23
C ILE A 747 29.81 12.74 12.64
N ASN A 748 29.41 12.48 13.89
CA ASN A 748 28.13 12.96 14.44
C ASN A 748 28.11 14.49 14.53
N GLU A 749 29.17 15.12 15.03
CA GLU A 749 29.25 16.60 15.08
C GLU A 749 29.22 17.23 13.68
N VAL A 750 30.05 16.81 12.72
CA VAL A 750 30.07 17.47 11.38
C VAL A 750 28.79 17.26 10.57
N SER A 751 28.05 16.17 10.81
CA SER A 751 26.72 15.94 10.21
C SER A 751 25.58 16.63 10.98
N GLY A 752 25.86 17.23 12.14
CA GLY A 752 24.84 17.77 13.03
C GLY A 752 23.97 16.71 13.71
N SER A 753 24.36 15.43 13.68
CA SER A 753 23.58 14.32 14.23
C SER A 753 23.59 14.30 15.76
N SER A 754 22.39 14.19 16.34
CA SER A 754 22.15 13.97 17.76
C SER A 754 21.97 12.49 18.12
N GLU A 755 22.20 11.56 17.19
CA GLU A 755 21.94 10.12 17.36
C GLU A 755 22.67 9.53 18.59
N SER A 756 23.89 9.98 18.88
CA SER A 756 24.61 9.56 20.11
C SER A 756 23.99 10.04 21.44
N TYR A 757 23.10 11.03 21.42
CA TYR A 757 22.37 11.52 22.60
C TYR A 757 21.19 10.61 22.97
N TRP A 758 20.42 10.19 21.97
CA TRP A 758 19.29 9.27 22.13
C TRP A 758 19.47 8.07 21.19
N PRO A 759 20.36 7.11 21.54
CA PRO A 759 20.79 6.06 20.62
C PRO A 759 19.65 5.14 20.20
N LYS A 760 19.57 4.90 18.89
CA LYS A 760 18.66 3.98 18.19
C LYS A 760 19.38 3.12 17.16
N SER A 761 20.55 3.55 16.70
CA SER A 761 21.33 2.92 15.62
C SER A 761 22.84 3.14 15.81
N VAL A 762 23.29 3.20 17.07
CA VAL A 762 24.69 3.47 17.40
C VAL A 762 25.46 2.15 17.55
N TYR A 763 26.22 1.77 16.52
CA TYR A 763 26.95 0.49 16.52
C TYR A 763 28.33 0.58 17.18
N ALA A 764 28.74 -0.54 17.78
CA ALA A 764 30.09 -0.82 18.22
C ALA A 764 30.44 -2.29 17.98
N HIS A 765 31.72 -2.64 17.98
CA HIS A 765 32.18 -4.02 17.78
C HIS A 765 33.35 -4.38 18.70
N LYS A 766 33.49 -5.67 19.02
CA LYS A 766 34.54 -6.19 19.92
C LYS A 766 35.23 -7.39 19.27
N ASP A 767 36.48 -7.17 18.87
CA ASP A 767 37.36 -8.18 18.26
C ASP A 767 38.05 -9.07 19.32
N ARG A 768 38.50 -10.27 18.95
CA ARG A 768 39.19 -11.22 19.85
C ARG A 768 40.51 -10.63 20.33
N GLY A 769 40.72 -10.59 21.64
CA GLY A 769 41.83 -9.86 22.28
C GLY A 769 41.86 -8.33 22.10
N GLY A 770 41.08 -7.78 21.16
CA GLY A 770 41.00 -6.35 20.86
C GLY A 770 40.15 -5.54 21.86
N LYS A 771 39.85 -4.29 21.50
CA LYS A 771 39.10 -3.34 22.32
C LYS A 771 37.66 -3.17 21.83
N LEU A 772 36.77 -2.68 22.70
CA LEU A 772 35.46 -2.18 22.28
C LEU A 772 35.70 -0.97 21.36
N THR A 773 35.29 -1.09 20.11
CA THR A 773 35.56 -0.13 19.04
C THR A 773 34.23 0.46 18.55
N MET A 774 34.12 1.79 18.46
CA MET A 774 32.92 2.44 17.90
C MET A 774 32.83 2.27 16.38
N GLY A 775 31.61 2.30 15.86
CA GLY A 775 31.33 2.12 14.44
C GLY A 775 30.99 0.67 14.05
N PRO A 776 30.41 0.45 12.86
CA PRO A 776 30.14 1.40 11.77
C PRO A 776 29.06 2.45 12.08
N VAL A 777 28.91 3.47 11.24
CA VAL A 777 27.80 4.44 11.35
C VAL A 777 26.52 3.94 10.66
N TRP A 778 25.35 4.32 11.19
CA TRP A 778 24.02 3.97 10.64
C TRP A 778 22.95 5.04 10.97
N ASP A 779 21.86 5.09 10.19
CA ASP A 779 20.66 5.95 10.36
C ASP A 779 20.94 7.46 10.56
N PHE A 780 21.18 8.17 9.46
CA PHE A 780 21.44 9.61 9.45
C PHE A 780 20.39 10.43 8.68
N ASP A 781 19.22 9.87 8.35
CA ASP A 781 18.16 10.54 7.55
C ASP A 781 17.30 11.55 8.34
N TRP A 782 17.56 11.70 9.65
CA TRP A 782 16.84 12.61 10.55
C TRP A 782 17.79 13.54 11.30
N GLY A 783 17.41 14.82 11.43
CA GLY A 783 18.10 15.76 12.32
C GLY A 783 19.47 16.24 11.81
N THR A 784 19.90 15.80 10.62
CA THR A 784 21.22 16.05 10.05
C THR A 784 21.23 17.22 9.05
N PHE A 785 22.36 17.91 9.00
CA PHE A 785 22.63 19.07 8.13
C PHE A 785 21.59 20.19 8.31
N LEU A 786 21.27 20.50 9.56
CA LEU A 786 20.30 21.53 9.94
C LEU A 786 21.01 22.83 10.36
N PRO A 787 20.57 24.03 9.89
CA PRO A 787 21.14 25.32 10.32
C PRO A 787 21.09 25.56 11.84
N SER A 788 20.12 24.96 12.56
CA SER A 788 20.07 24.98 14.03
C SER A 788 21.27 24.32 14.72
N ASN A 789 21.94 23.42 14.00
CA ASN A 789 23.00 22.56 14.50
C ASN A 789 24.38 23.08 14.05
N SER A 790 24.42 24.02 13.08
CA SER A 790 25.62 24.69 12.56
C SER A 790 26.49 25.38 13.62
N HIS A 791 25.87 25.89 14.68
CA HIS A 791 26.53 26.77 15.66
C HIS A 791 26.42 26.27 17.12
N SER A 792 26.18 24.97 17.30
CA SER A 792 25.99 24.33 18.61
C SER A 792 26.64 22.95 18.66
N TRP A 793 27.01 22.50 19.87
CA TRP A 793 27.47 21.13 20.11
C TRP A 793 26.25 20.18 20.12
N VAL A 794 26.25 19.13 19.29
CA VAL A 794 25.08 18.23 19.14
C VAL A 794 25.22 16.88 19.85
N ALA A 795 26.45 16.36 19.98
CA ALA A 795 26.72 14.98 20.36
C ALA A 795 27.42 14.86 21.74
N THR A 796 27.38 15.91 22.58
CA THR A 796 28.19 15.99 23.81
C THR A 796 27.56 15.36 25.05
N GLN A 797 26.24 15.24 25.11
CA GLN A 797 25.52 14.69 26.29
C GLN A 797 25.22 13.18 26.18
N GLY A 798 25.71 12.53 25.12
CA GLY A 798 25.43 11.14 24.79
C GLY A 798 26.04 10.07 25.68
N MET A 799 26.02 8.83 25.19
CA MET A 799 26.46 7.58 25.86
C MET A 799 27.54 7.81 26.92
N TRP A 800 28.75 8.15 26.49
CA TRP A 800 29.92 8.38 27.34
C TRP A 800 30.61 9.72 27.08
N GLN A 801 30.18 10.44 26.05
CA GLN A 801 30.76 11.70 25.57
C GLN A 801 30.84 12.74 26.69
N LYS A 802 29.78 12.88 27.51
CA LYS A 802 29.75 13.79 28.67
C LYS A 802 30.88 13.55 29.67
N ARG A 803 31.31 12.28 29.84
CA ARG A 803 32.41 11.90 30.73
C ARG A 803 33.75 12.05 30.03
N LEU A 804 33.89 11.57 28.79
CA LEU A 804 35.11 11.67 27.99
C LEU A 804 35.55 13.13 27.78
N LEU A 805 34.62 14.01 27.38
CA LEU A 805 34.86 15.44 27.13
C LEU A 805 35.20 16.24 28.39
N SER A 806 35.00 15.68 29.59
CA SER A 806 35.48 16.29 30.84
C SER A 806 36.98 16.07 31.11
N SER A 807 37.66 15.25 30.29
CA SER A 807 39.12 15.08 30.35
C SER A 807 39.85 16.00 29.38
N HIS A 808 40.72 16.87 29.91
CA HIS A 808 41.59 17.72 29.11
C HIS A 808 42.49 16.93 28.14
N SER A 809 42.98 15.73 28.51
CA SER A 809 43.78 14.90 27.61
C SER A 809 42.96 14.28 26.47
N VAL A 810 41.66 14.07 26.66
CA VAL A 810 40.75 13.65 25.57
C VAL A 810 40.43 14.84 24.67
N LEU A 811 40.23 16.04 25.21
CA LEU A 811 40.04 17.27 24.43
C LEU A 811 41.26 17.58 23.54
N LEU A 812 42.48 17.39 24.05
CA LEU A 812 43.70 17.49 23.23
C LEU A 812 43.74 16.43 22.13
N ARG A 813 43.42 15.17 22.43
CA ARG A 813 43.36 14.11 21.39
C ARG A 813 42.28 14.39 20.33
N ILE A 814 41.13 14.93 20.73
CA ILE A 814 40.08 15.39 19.82
C ILE A 814 40.61 16.48 18.87
N LYS A 815 41.37 17.45 19.39
CA LYS A 815 42.01 18.49 18.56
C LYS A 815 42.98 17.89 17.54
N GLU A 816 43.76 16.88 17.92
CA GLU A 816 44.65 16.15 17.01
C GLU A 816 43.87 15.41 15.90
N ARG A 817 42.82 14.66 16.26
CA ARG A 817 41.96 13.95 15.28
C ARG A 817 41.23 14.94 14.35
N TRP A 818 40.76 16.07 14.87
CA TRP A 818 40.17 17.14 14.04
C TRP A 818 41.17 17.67 13.00
N GLN A 819 42.41 18.00 13.39
CA GLN A 819 43.40 18.50 12.41
C GLN A 819 43.81 17.42 11.39
N LYS A 820 43.74 16.12 11.74
CA LYS A 820 43.91 15.02 10.76
C LYS A 820 42.79 15.00 9.71
N TRP A 821 41.54 15.19 10.11
CA TRP A 821 40.37 14.94 9.24
C TRP A 821 39.77 16.18 8.58
N LYS A 822 39.96 17.37 9.15
CA LYS A 822 39.50 18.65 8.60
C LYS A 822 39.80 18.86 7.09
N PRO A 823 40.98 18.49 6.54
CA PRO A 823 41.22 18.60 5.10
C PRO A 823 40.24 17.74 4.27
N ALA A 824 40.02 16.49 4.69
CA ALA A 824 39.17 15.54 4.00
C ALA A 824 37.67 15.84 4.18
N PHE A 825 37.27 16.43 5.31
CA PHE A 825 35.92 16.95 5.52
C PHE A 825 35.61 18.16 4.61
N LYS A 826 36.61 19.01 4.29
CA LYS A 826 36.42 20.11 3.33
C LYS A 826 36.16 19.67 1.88
N GLU A 827 36.38 18.40 1.55
CA GLU A 827 36.07 17.84 0.22
C GLU A 827 34.59 17.44 0.08
N ILE A 828 33.84 17.32 1.19
CA ILE A 828 32.47 16.78 1.21
C ILE A 828 31.47 17.62 0.40
N PRO A 829 31.48 18.98 0.40
CA PRO A 829 30.57 19.76 -0.45
C PRO A 829 30.65 19.39 -1.94
N ALA A 830 31.84 19.14 -2.48
CA ALA A 830 32.01 18.72 -3.87
C ALA A 830 31.44 17.31 -4.14
N TYR A 831 31.40 16.44 -3.11
CA TYR A 831 30.70 15.16 -3.19
C TYR A 831 29.17 15.34 -3.16
N ILE A 832 28.65 16.27 -2.36
CA ILE A 832 27.21 16.59 -2.31
C ILE A 832 26.74 17.08 -3.70
N GLU A 833 27.43 18.04 -4.31
CA GLU A 833 27.11 18.52 -5.66
C GLU A 833 27.20 17.40 -6.72
N ALA A 834 28.20 16.51 -6.61
CA ALA A 834 28.34 15.37 -7.52
C ALA A 834 27.22 14.31 -7.38
N GLN A 835 26.47 14.30 -6.27
CA GLN A 835 25.27 13.47 -6.11
C GLN A 835 23.98 14.24 -6.43
N ARG A 836 23.94 15.57 -6.21
CA ARG A 836 22.85 16.48 -6.61
C ARG A 836 22.51 16.36 -8.09
N GLU A 837 23.53 16.47 -8.95
CA GLU A 837 23.36 16.37 -10.40
C GLU A 837 22.80 15.00 -10.83
N LYS A 838 23.28 13.91 -10.22
CA LYS A 838 22.80 12.54 -10.50
C LYS A 838 21.37 12.29 -10.01
N LEU A 839 20.96 12.96 -8.93
CA LEU A 839 19.66 12.73 -8.32
C LEU A 839 18.56 13.68 -8.80
N ARG A 840 18.85 14.84 -9.41
CA ARG A 840 17.82 15.84 -9.75
C ARG A 840 16.61 15.24 -10.51
N ALA A 841 16.85 14.45 -11.56
CA ALA A 841 15.79 13.79 -12.32
C ALA A 841 15.04 12.71 -11.51
N SER A 842 15.78 11.92 -10.73
CA SER A 842 15.24 10.86 -9.88
C SER A 842 14.41 11.41 -8.71
N ASN A 843 14.83 12.52 -8.11
CA ASN A 843 14.14 13.19 -7.02
C ASN A 843 12.79 13.76 -7.47
N ALA A 844 12.75 14.42 -8.63
CA ALA A 844 11.52 14.93 -9.23
C ALA A 844 10.48 13.81 -9.43
N LYS A 845 10.89 12.66 -9.97
CA LYS A 845 9.98 11.51 -10.13
C LYS A 845 9.67 10.78 -8.83
N ASN A 846 10.59 10.77 -7.86
CA ASN A 846 10.35 10.19 -6.54
C ASN A 846 9.32 11.01 -5.73
N ILE A 847 9.35 12.34 -5.78
CA ILE A 847 8.39 13.18 -5.03
C ILE A 847 6.98 13.16 -5.64
N GLU A 848 6.85 12.93 -6.96
CA GLU A 848 5.57 12.65 -7.62
C GLU A 848 4.91 11.37 -7.10
N ILE A 849 5.69 10.30 -6.88
CA ILE A 849 5.17 9.00 -6.40
C ILE A 849 4.97 9.01 -4.87
N TRP A 850 5.88 9.67 -4.15
CA TRP A 850 5.95 9.64 -2.69
C TRP A 850 6.05 11.06 -2.09
N PRO A 851 4.96 11.86 -2.14
CA PRO A 851 4.94 13.19 -1.54
C PRO A 851 5.26 13.13 -0.04
N ILE A 852 6.07 14.09 0.43
CA ILE A 852 6.45 14.22 1.83
C ILE A 852 5.52 15.23 2.50
N TYR A 853 4.93 14.85 3.63
CA TYR A 853 3.97 15.67 4.39
C TYR A 853 4.38 15.90 5.86
N THR A 854 5.53 15.37 6.29
CA THR A 854 6.15 15.72 7.58
C THR A 854 7.06 16.96 7.43
N ARG A 855 7.64 17.42 8.54
CA ARG A 855 8.56 18.58 8.60
C ARG A 855 9.69 18.30 9.61
N ASP A 856 10.27 17.11 9.51
CA ASP A 856 11.17 16.52 10.51
C ASP A 856 12.60 17.09 10.40
N ASN A 857 13.01 17.47 9.18
CA ASN A 857 14.27 18.11 8.83
C ASN A 857 14.09 19.60 8.46
N GLY A 858 12.86 20.05 8.21
CA GLY A 858 12.53 21.44 7.90
C GLY A 858 12.94 21.90 6.49
N ASP A 859 13.17 20.95 5.57
CA ASP A 859 13.43 21.19 4.14
C ASP A 859 12.42 20.51 3.21
N GLU A 860 11.47 19.75 3.74
CA GLU A 860 10.50 18.92 3.00
C GLU A 860 9.61 19.73 2.03
N VAL A 861 9.38 21.01 2.33
CA VAL A 861 8.59 21.94 1.51
C VAL A 861 9.42 22.76 0.52
N LEU A 862 10.74 22.59 0.50
CA LEU A 862 11.63 23.31 -0.43
C LEU A 862 11.64 22.63 -1.80
N ASP A 863 12.09 23.40 -2.79
CA ASP A 863 12.59 22.82 -4.03
C ASP A 863 13.82 21.91 -3.76
N TYR A 864 14.06 20.92 -4.62
CA TYR A 864 15.15 19.95 -4.45
C TYR A 864 16.52 20.63 -4.36
N ASP A 865 16.81 21.51 -5.31
CA ASP A 865 18.12 22.18 -5.38
C ASP A 865 18.32 23.07 -4.14
N LYS A 866 17.27 23.78 -3.70
CA LYS A 866 17.31 24.61 -2.48
C LYS A 866 17.46 23.81 -1.18
N ALA A 867 16.93 22.59 -1.13
CA ALA A 867 17.13 21.69 0.01
C ALA A 867 18.59 21.22 0.10
N VAL A 868 19.24 20.98 -1.05
CA VAL A 868 20.66 20.65 -1.13
C VAL A 868 21.54 21.87 -0.80
N ASP A 869 21.21 23.06 -1.30
CA ASP A 869 21.94 24.31 -0.98
C ASP A 869 21.98 24.55 0.55
N ARG A 870 20.83 24.47 1.23
CA ARG A 870 20.70 24.58 2.69
C ARG A 870 21.56 23.54 3.45
N MET A 871 21.64 22.33 2.92
CA MET A 871 22.45 21.24 3.49
C MET A 871 23.95 21.52 3.36
N ILE A 872 24.39 22.05 2.21
CA ILE A 872 25.78 22.44 1.97
C ILE A 872 26.17 23.63 2.86
N GLU A 873 25.30 24.64 2.96
CA GLU A 873 25.47 25.81 3.82
C GLU A 873 25.64 25.41 5.29
N ALA A 874 24.69 24.65 5.85
CA ALA A 874 24.74 24.18 7.23
C ALA A 874 25.98 23.31 7.53
N TYR A 875 26.43 22.50 6.55
CA TYR A 875 27.67 21.73 6.68
C TYR A 875 28.91 22.62 6.75
N LEU A 876 29.02 23.61 5.85
CA LEU A 876 30.15 24.54 5.82
C LEU A 876 30.22 25.39 7.09
N GLU A 877 29.09 25.95 7.53
CA GLU A 877 28.97 26.68 8.80
C GLU A 877 29.43 25.84 9.99
N LYS A 878 29.02 24.56 10.04
CA LYS A 878 29.39 23.62 11.10
C LYS A 878 30.88 23.32 11.10
N ILE A 879 31.49 23.12 9.94
CA ILE A 879 32.94 22.90 9.80
C ILE A 879 33.73 24.12 10.28
N GLU A 880 33.31 25.34 9.93
CA GLU A 880 33.97 26.54 10.44
C GLU A 880 33.79 26.74 11.95
N TRP A 881 32.58 26.51 12.46
CA TRP A 881 32.27 26.64 13.87
C TRP A 881 33.09 25.67 14.72
N LEU A 882 33.16 24.39 14.31
CA LEU A 882 34.01 23.39 14.95
C LEU A 882 35.48 23.80 14.96
N ASP A 883 36.00 24.37 13.87
CA ASP A 883 37.38 24.84 13.81
C ASP A 883 37.68 25.98 14.79
N ARG A 884 36.72 26.91 14.94
CA ARG A 884 36.77 27.99 15.95
C ARG A 884 36.75 27.42 17.37
N GLU A 885 35.91 26.42 17.66
CA GLU A 885 35.84 25.80 18.99
C GLU A 885 37.08 24.96 19.33
N PHE A 886 37.56 24.10 18.42
CA PHE A 886 38.77 23.29 18.65
C PHE A 886 40.05 24.14 18.77
N THR A 887 40.05 25.38 18.25
CA THR A 887 41.12 26.35 18.49
C THR A 887 41.14 26.87 19.94
N LYS A 888 40.02 26.86 20.66
CA LYS A 888 39.94 27.30 22.07
C LYS A 888 40.51 26.28 23.05
N ILE A 889 40.61 25.00 22.67
CA ILE A 889 41.30 23.97 23.45
C ILE A 889 42.79 24.33 23.43
N LYS A 890 43.31 24.81 24.55
CA LYS A 890 44.72 25.22 24.70
C LYS A 890 45.61 24.00 24.90
#